data_AF-A0A1Q7G5F5-F1
#
_entry.id   AF-A0A1Q7G5F5-F1
#
_cell.length_a   1.000
_cell.length_b   1.000
_cell.length_c   1.000
_cell.angle_alpha   90.00
_cell.angle_beta   90.00
_cell.angle_gamma   90.00
#
_symmetry.space_group_name_H-M   'P 1'
#
loop_
_entity.id
_entity.type
_entity.pdbx_description
1 polymer ?
#
loop_
_entity_poly.entity_id
_entity_poly.type
_entity_poly.pdbx_seq_one_letter_code
_entity_poly.pdbx_strand_id
1 'polypeptide(L)'
;MQCPKCTAPNTPEAVFCDECGSPLEAACATCGDRNRAGAKFCKKCGRPLAAPAPETYTPPHLAEKILTSRSALEGERKQVTVLFADIKGSMELVADRDPEEARALLDPILSGMMEAVHYYEGTVNQVLGDGIMALFGAPLAHEDHAVRACYAALRMQASVQRYGREVLGLAQAPVLIRVGLNSGEVVVRAIGNDLHMDYTALGQTTHLAARMEQMAPPGSVLATASTLNLARGYVQAQPLGPVQVKGLETPVPVYEIIGTTRARSRLQAAGPAGLTPLVGRRDEMARLRAALASARAGRGQVVAVTGEPGVGKSRLLYELAHSPAVDGWSVLESVAVPYGKATAYLPVVDLLRSAFQIDSRDEAATIHEKIAARLSALDTTLGETIPALLSLLDALPEASPFRALDPSERRRQTLVGLKRLMIAETCARPLLLVVENLQWVDSQTRAFLDALVESLPTLPILLLVSYRPEYETGWAGLPQHARLRVDPLASAEARELLRVLMGDDSRLTSLVRALIDRIGGNPFFLEESVRSLAETGVLEGAPGAYRRSDRSPAVEIPATIRAIVASRIDRLAQDDKRLLQAASIIGKDVPLGLLEPIAELPAPALRPTLARLQAAGFLHERGLLPDPEFTFIHALTHEVAYAGVLHERRRVLHAHVAEVIEQRAGDRRADTVERLAYHAFRGEVWEKAVTYSRLAGARAVARAANVEAVACFEQALAALEHLPDSSSAETLAQATDLRLDLRPPLLQLGRLNEVLSRSLEAERLASRLGDDRRLANVYTYLVNYHYLKGEPDLAIEYGERCLAIAEATDDETLRALAGRYMGHISHTLGQYRRAQQIFTENVERLEAAPLAGEAAPPSVSYAASTAWLAFTLAELGEFEFADAYLARAEKAANADGHAYSQAIAWTLTGLVRARQGRFEEALPPLERSLEACRERQLAIWQPIPSSLLGLTLATLGRPDEGLHLLESGVALTGELGVKSYLALWTAHLAEGLLAAGRLDQALATAEHALELAIAHRERGHQAWALHVLGEIAAHPEAVDLDRAETSQAQALALARTLEMRPLVGRCHLALGQLYRRTGNAVRAEEHLASATELFCEMGMSRWLKESEDSLRAVGRLFIVARDHPALHAYLEQAFTGDEAIRIVLDRRRGERRQVPDGHLRERRLAERRIRADVDVRLRARALVVLD
;
A
#
# COMPACT_ATOMS: atom_id res chain seq x y z
N MET A 1 -19.48 56.18 51.74
CA MET A 1 -19.00 55.71 50.43
C MET A 1 -17.96 54.62 50.65
N GLN A 2 -17.90 53.55 49.84
CA GLN A 2 -16.83 52.54 49.94
C GLN A 2 -15.66 52.90 49.01
N CYS A 3 -14.43 52.75 49.50
CA CYS A 3 -13.22 53.01 48.72
C CYS A 3 -13.09 52.00 47.56
N PRO A 4 -12.90 52.43 46.31
CA PRO A 4 -12.76 51.50 45.18
C PRO A 4 -11.46 50.69 45.21
N LYS A 5 -10.47 51.08 46.03
CA LYS A 5 -9.17 50.42 46.13
C LYS A 5 -9.09 49.43 47.30
N CYS A 6 -9.59 49.78 48.49
CA CYS A 6 -9.49 48.95 49.69
C CYS A 6 -10.83 48.60 50.35
N THR A 7 -11.96 48.96 49.72
CA THR A 7 -13.35 48.72 50.15
C THR A 7 -13.78 49.30 51.50
N ALA A 8 -12.88 49.96 52.23
CA ALA A 8 -13.17 50.61 53.51
C ALA A 8 -14.33 51.65 53.40
N PRO A 9 -15.22 51.72 54.41
CA PRO A 9 -16.28 52.71 54.47
C PRO A 9 -15.72 54.09 54.86
N ASN A 10 -16.09 55.12 54.10
CA ASN A 10 -15.71 56.52 54.32
C ASN A 10 -16.97 57.40 54.39
N THR A 11 -16.89 58.56 55.03
CA THR A 11 -18.02 59.50 55.11
C THR A 11 -18.37 60.10 53.73
N PRO A 12 -19.59 60.61 53.52
CA PRO A 12 -19.99 61.21 52.25
C PRO A 12 -19.18 62.46 51.86
N GLU A 13 -18.59 63.18 52.81
CA GLU A 13 -17.75 64.36 52.53
C GLU A 13 -16.26 64.05 52.33
N ALA A 14 -15.83 62.79 52.53
CA ALA A 14 -14.43 62.40 52.43
C ALA A 14 -13.92 62.43 50.97
N VAL A 15 -12.93 63.30 50.70
CA VAL A 15 -12.29 63.45 49.37
C VAL A 15 -11.20 62.40 49.14
N PHE A 16 -10.61 61.86 50.21
CA PHE A 16 -9.65 60.78 50.21
C PHE A 16 -10.10 59.68 51.16
N CYS A 17 -9.63 58.45 50.94
CA CYS A 17 -9.92 57.34 51.83
C CYS A 17 -9.13 57.47 53.14
N ASP A 18 -9.82 57.38 54.28
CA ASP A 18 -9.23 57.51 55.61
C ASP A 18 -8.23 56.38 55.92
N GLU A 19 -8.35 55.22 55.27
CA GLU A 19 -7.49 54.04 55.47
C GLU A 19 -6.29 53.98 54.51
N CYS A 20 -6.46 54.30 53.22
CA CYS A 20 -5.41 54.09 52.21
C CYS A 20 -4.99 55.36 51.44
N GLY A 21 -5.58 56.52 51.76
CA GLY A 21 -5.26 57.80 51.13
C GLY A 21 -5.67 57.94 49.66
N SER A 22 -6.37 56.95 49.08
CA SER A 22 -6.80 57.00 47.68
C SER A 22 -7.90 58.06 47.49
N PRO A 23 -7.84 58.92 46.45
CA PRO A 23 -8.90 59.89 46.17
C PRO A 23 -10.23 59.18 45.86
N LEU A 24 -11.31 59.65 46.47
CA LEU A 24 -12.67 59.11 46.32
C LEU A 24 -13.51 59.92 45.31
N GLU A 25 -13.03 61.09 44.93
CA GLU A 25 -13.63 61.96 43.91
C GLU A 25 -12.62 62.30 42.80
N ALA A 26 -13.10 62.41 41.55
CA ALA A 26 -12.34 62.86 40.40
C ALA A 26 -13.04 64.06 39.75
N ALA A 27 -12.31 65.15 39.49
CA ALA A 27 -12.84 66.32 38.80
C ALA A 27 -12.84 66.10 37.28
N CYS A 28 -13.93 66.47 36.61
CA CYS A 28 -13.96 66.44 35.16
C CYS A 28 -13.03 67.52 34.58
N ALA A 29 -12.05 67.12 33.78
CA ALA A 29 -11.10 68.05 33.14
C ALA A 29 -11.78 69.05 32.18
N THR A 30 -13.00 68.75 31.70
CA THR A 30 -13.74 69.67 30.81
C THR A 30 -14.63 70.65 31.56
N CYS A 31 -15.49 70.18 32.48
CA CYS A 31 -16.51 71.03 33.10
C CYS A 31 -16.29 71.29 34.60
N GLY A 32 -15.21 70.74 35.18
CA GLY A 32 -14.83 70.92 36.58
C GLY A 32 -15.70 70.16 37.60
N ASP A 33 -16.74 69.45 37.15
CA ASP A 33 -17.69 68.80 38.06
C ASP A 33 -17.08 67.59 38.79
N ARG A 34 -17.46 67.41 40.06
CA ARG A 34 -16.94 66.30 40.90
C ARG A 34 -17.70 65.01 40.65
N ASN A 35 -16.99 64.00 40.19
CA ASN A 35 -17.50 62.68 39.86
C ASN A 35 -16.92 61.64 40.82
N ARG A 36 -17.65 60.54 41.05
CA ARG A 36 -17.17 59.45 41.90
C ARG A 36 -15.91 58.83 41.30
N ALA A 37 -14.90 58.52 42.11
CA ALA A 37 -13.72 57.79 41.64
C ALA A 37 -14.15 56.44 41.02
N GLY A 38 -13.81 56.24 39.74
CA GLY A 38 -14.22 55.09 38.92
C GLY A 38 -15.38 55.35 37.93
N ALA A 39 -15.98 56.54 37.93
CA ALA A 39 -16.98 56.92 36.93
C ALA A 39 -16.32 57.02 35.54
N LYS A 40 -16.82 56.23 34.56
CA LYS A 40 -16.29 56.25 33.18
C LYS A 40 -16.68 57.52 32.42
N PHE A 41 -17.80 58.15 32.79
CA PHE A 41 -18.33 59.36 32.18
C PHE A 41 -18.71 60.39 33.23
N CYS A 42 -18.60 61.67 32.85
CA CYS A 42 -19.01 62.78 33.69
C CYS A 42 -20.54 62.82 33.82
N LYS A 43 -21.05 62.76 35.05
CA LYS A 43 -22.49 62.80 35.34
C LYS A 43 -23.18 64.08 34.86
N LYS A 44 -22.42 65.17 34.66
CA LYS A 44 -22.95 66.48 34.27
C LYS A 44 -22.84 66.79 32.78
N CYS A 45 -21.70 66.46 32.14
CA CYS A 45 -21.48 66.81 30.73
C CYS A 45 -21.35 65.60 29.79
N GLY A 46 -21.45 64.38 30.31
CA GLY A 46 -21.39 63.14 29.51
C GLY A 46 -20.02 62.76 28.95
N ARG A 47 -18.99 63.62 29.09
CA ARG A 47 -17.64 63.32 28.57
C ARG A 47 -16.96 62.20 29.36
N PRO A 48 -16.20 61.32 28.69
CA PRO A 48 -15.41 60.29 29.35
C PRO A 48 -14.37 60.93 30.29
N LEU A 49 -14.25 60.39 31.50
CA LEU A 49 -13.34 60.90 32.55
C LEU A 49 -11.97 60.22 32.54
N ALA A 50 -11.80 59.19 31.71
CA ALA A 50 -10.52 58.58 31.38
C ALA A 50 -10.27 58.76 29.88
N ALA A 51 -9.02 59.09 29.51
CA ALA A 51 -8.61 59.08 28.11
C ALA A 51 -8.74 57.65 27.54
N PRO A 52 -9.20 57.47 26.29
CA PRO A 52 -9.11 56.17 25.64
C PRO A 52 -7.64 55.77 25.54
N ALA A 53 -7.31 54.56 26.01
CA ALA A 53 -5.99 53.98 25.82
C ALA A 53 -5.78 53.72 24.31
N PRO A 54 -4.58 53.98 23.75
CA PRO A 54 -4.28 53.59 22.37
C PRO A 54 -4.33 52.06 22.22
N GLU A 55 -4.74 51.59 21.04
CA GLU A 55 -4.91 50.17 20.71
C GLU A 55 -3.65 49.36 21.04
N THR A 56 -3.76 48.44 22.00
CA THR A 56 -2.72 47.45 22.28
C THR A 56 -2.70 46.41 21.17
N TYR A 57 -1.72 46.48 20.27
CA TYR A 57 -1.48 45.50 19.19
C TYR A 57 -0.94 44.14 19.69
N THR A 58 -0.85 43.92 21.01
CA THR A 58 -0.40 42.66 21.62
C THR A 58 -1.61 41.81 22.03
N PRO A 59 -1.73 40.55 21.59
CA PRO A 59 -2.83 39.67 22.00
C PRO A 59 -2.94 39.52 23.53
N PRO A 60 -4.15 39.43 24.12
CA PRO A 60 -4.36 39.43 25.57
C PRO A 60 -3.54 38.36 26.32
N HIS A 61 -3.42 37.16 25.74
CA HIS A 61 -2.67 36.05 26.32
C HIS A 61 -1.15 36.26 26.37
N LEU A 62 -0.60 37.11 25.48
CA LEU A 62 0.81 37.52 25.48
C LEU A 62 1.03 38.64 26.50
N ALA A 63 0.11 39.62 26.57
CA ALA A 63 0.15 40.68 27.58
C ALA A 63 0.11 40.11 29.02
N GLU A 64 -0.68 39.07 29.26
CA GLU A 64 -0.79 38.39 30.57
C GLU A 64 0.49 37.62 30.96
N LYS A 65 1.18 37.00 29.98
CA LYS A 65 2.51 36.36 30.17
C LYS A 65 3.62 37.38 30.43
N ILE A 66 3.54 38.57 29.85
CA ILE A 66 4.51 39.66 30.03
C ILE A 66 4.41 40.22 31.46
N LEU A 67 3.19 40.46 31.94
CA LEU A 67 2.90 40.99 33.28
C LEU A 67 3.29 40.04 34.43
N THR A 68 3.39 38.74 34.17
CA THR A 68 3.78 37.73 35.17
C THR A 68 5.31 37.54 35.30
N SER A 69 6.10 38.15 34.41
CA SER A 69 7.57 38.10 34.46
C SER A 69 8.17 39.28 35.27
N ARG A 70 8.45 39.05 36.56
CA ARG A 70 9.04 40.09 37.47
C ARG A 70 10.41 40.64 37.01
N SER A 71 11.14 39.93 36.16
CA SER A 71 12.49 40.31 35.71
C SER A 71 12.54 41.36 34.60
N ALA A 72 11.41 41.69 33.95
CA ALA A 72 11.36 42.68 32.86
C ALA A 72 11.63 44.14 33.31
N LEU A 73 11.53 44.43 34.61
CA LEU A 73 11.67 45.77 35.18
C LEU A 73 13.12 46.20 35.48
N GLU A 74 14.08 45.27 35.60
CA GLU A 74 15.45 45.57 36.08
C GLU A 74 16.53 45.73 35.00
N GLY A 75 16.25 45.44 33.72
CA GLY A 75 17.27 45.52 32.67
C GLY A 75 18.10 44.23 32.54
N GLU A 76 17.73 43.31 31.64
CA GLU A 76 18.40 42.01 31.49
C GLU A 76 19.08 41.90 30.10
N ARG A 77 20.30 41.30 30.04
CA ARG A 77 20.92 40.91 28.77
C ARG A 77 20.32 39.60 28.29
N LYS A 78 19.74 39.58 27.09
CA LYS A 78 19.19 38.37 26.47
C LYS A 78 19.76 38.15 25.08
N GLN A 79 19.99 36.88 24.76
CA GLN A 79 20.26 36.46 23.39
C GLN A 79 18.93 36.48 22.62
N VAL A 80 18.87 37.23 21.53
CA VAL A 80 17.64 37.39 20.72
C VAL A 80 17.96 37.32 19.23
N THR A 81 16.91 37.16 18.41
CA THR A 81 16.96 37.47 16.99
C THR A 81 16.10 38.68 16.69
N VAL A 82 16.71 39.69 16.07
CA VAL A 82 16.04 40.92 15.62
C VAL A 82 15.66 40.75 14.16
N LEU A 83 14.40 41.07 13.85
CA LEU A 83 13.84 41.06 12.50
C LEU A 83 13.41 42.48 12.11
N PHE A 84 13.86 42.94 10.95
CA PHE A 84 13.33 44.13 10.27
C PHE A 84 12.67 43.71 8.97
N ALA A 85 11.49 44.25 8.69
CA ALA A 85 10.81 44.09 7.40
C ALA A 85 10.33 45.44 6.88
N ASP A 86 10.46 45.67 5.58
CA ASP A 86 10.09 46.92 4.91
C ASP A 86 9.44 46.66 3.54
N ILE A 87 8.46 47.49 3.15
CA ILE A 87 7.77 47.38 1.86
C ILE A 87 8.54 48.13 0.77
N LYS A 88 8.99 47.41 -0.26
CA LYS A 88 9.70 48.03 -1.38
C LYS A 88 8.76 48.91 -2.20
N GLY A 89 9.16 50.16 -2.43
CA GLY A 89 8.40 51.09 -3.28
C GLY A 89 7.14 51.65 -2.62
N SER A 90 7.05 51.60 -1.28
CA SER A 90 5.96 52.16 -0.47
C SER A 90 5.62 53.61 -0.84
N MET A 91 6.63 54.46 -1.06
CA MET A 91 6.43 55.85 -1.50
C MET A 91 5.82 55.95 -2.90
N GLU A 92 6.19 55.06 -3.82
CA GLU A 92 5.63 55.00 -5.18
C GLU A 92 4.21 54.43 -5.18
N LEU A 93 3.91 53.49 -4.28
CA LEU A 93 2.57 52.93 -4.03
C LEU A 93 1.59 53.99 -3.48
N VAL A 94 2.12 55.06 -2.88
CA VAL A 94 1.36 56.09 -2.13
C VAL A 94 1.45 57.48 -2.76
N ALA A 95 2.35 57.72 -3.72
CA ALA A 95 2.72 59.05 -4.26
C ALA A 95 1.53 59.90 -4.78
N ASP A 96 0.49 59.26 -5.31
CA ASP A 96 -0.69 59.91 -5.90
C ASP A 96 -2.00 59.60 -5.14
N ARG A 97 -1.92 59.16 -3.87
CA ARG A 97 -3.07 58.72 -3.06
C ARG A 97 -3.32 59.63 -1.86
N ASP A 98 -4.58 59.76 -1.47
CA ASP A 98 -4.92 60.42 -0.20
C ASP A 98 -4.34 59.62 0.99
N PRO A 99 -3.91 60.26 2.09
CA PRO A 99 -3.39 59.56 3.28
C PRO A 99 -4.31 58.46 3.84
N GLU A 100 -5.63 58.59 3.71
CA GLU A 100 -6.57 57.54 4.13
C GLU A 100 -6.55 56.34 3.18
N GLU A 101 -6.46 56.58 1.87
CA GLU A 101 -6.36 55.53 0.84
C GLU A 101 -5.00 54.81 0.87
N ALA A 102 -3.94 55.55 1.17
CA ALA A 102 -2.60 55.03 1.40
C ALA A 102 -2.56 54.09 2.61
N ARG A 103 -3.22 54.49 3.70
CA ARG A 103 -3.31 53.69 4.93
C ARG A 103 -4.17 52.44 4.71
N ALA A 104 -5.30 52.55 4.00
CA ALA A 104 -6.13 51.41 3.64
C ALA A 104 -5.39 50.36 2.77
N LEU A 105 -4.37 50.80 2.01
CA LEU A 105 -3.52 49.91 1.22
C LEU A 105 -2.41 49.23 2.04
N LEU A 106 -1.77 49.98 2.95
CA LEU A 106 -0.62 49.51 3.73
C LEU A 106 -1.01 48.72 4.98
N ASP A 107 -2.11 49.08 5.66
CA ASP A 107 -2.55 48.45 6.91
C ASP A 107 -2.76 46.92 6.78
N PRO A 108 -3.34 46.37 5.70
CA PRO A 108 -3.45 44.92 5.52
C PRO A 108 -2.09 44.22 5.31
N ILE A 109 -1.13 44.88 4.66
CA ILE A 109 0.22 44.35 4.44
C ILE A 109 0.98 44.32 5.77
N LEU A 110 0.93 45.42 6.52
CA LEU A 110 1.50 45.53 7.87
C LEU A 110 0.85 44.50 8.82
N SER A 111 -0.48 44.34 8.77
CA SER A 111 -1.21 43.35 9.56
C SER A 111 -0.78 41.92 9.23
N GLY A 112 -0.61 41.59 7.94
CA GLY A 112 -0.10 40.29 7.52
C GLY A 112 1.34 40.03 7.98
N MET A 113 2.18 41.08 8.03
CA MET A 113 3.52 40.97 8.61
C MET A 113 3.49 40.76 10.12
N MET A 114 2.66 41.52 10.85
CA MET A 114 2.49 41.39 12.31
C MET A 114 1.92 40.02 12.69
N GLU A 115 0.93 39.52 11.94
CA GLU A 115 0.37 38.18 12.14
C GLU A 115 1.46 37.11 11.98
N ALA A 116 2.33 37.24 10.97
CA ALA A 116 3.44 36.31 10.78
C ALA A 116 4.45 36.34 11.94
N VAL A 117 4.70 37.49 12.58
CA VAL A 117 5.52 37.58 13.80
C VAL A 117 4.84 36.85 14.95
N HIS A 118 3.58 37.17 15.22
CA HIS A 118 2.85 36.60 16.36
C HIS A 118 2.60 35.10 16.22
N TYR A 119 2.40 34.63 14.99
CA TYR A 119 2.22 33.20 14.68
C TYR A 119 3.40 32.36 15.19
N TYR A 120 4.62 32.87 15.11
CA TYR A 120 5.83 32.20 15.62
C TYR A 120 6.26 32.70 17.00
N GLU A 121 5.32 33.25 17.78
CA GLU A 121 5.51 33.73 19.14
C GLU A 121 6.57 34.85 19.26
N GLY A 122 6.79 35.61 18.17
CA GLY A 122 7.57 36.84 18.19
C GLY A 122 6.78 38.01 18.76
N THR A 123 7.51 39.04 19.22
CA THR A 123 6.93 40.30 19.69
C THR A 123 7.24 41.41 18.71
N VAL A 124 6.21 42.03 18.13
CA VAL A 124 6.39 43.25 17.32
C VAL A 124 6.73 44.38 18.28
N ASN A 125 7.95 44.90 18.16
CA ASN A 125 8.46 45.95 19.02
C ASN A 125 8.04 47.35 18.52
N GLN A 126 8.14 47.59 17.21
CA GLN A 126 7.81 48.89 16.63
C GLN A 126 7.29 48.76 15.20
N VAL A 127 6.33 49.60 14.83
CA VAL A 127 5.92 49.84 13.43
C VAL A 127 6.63 51.09 12.92
N LEU A 128 7.32 50.97 11.79
CA LEU A 128 8.21 51.98 11.21
C LEU A 128 7.60 52.60 9.95
N GLY A 129 6.33 52.99 10.00
CA GLY A 129 5.61 53.49 8.82
C GLY A 129 5.23 52.35 7.88
N ASP A 130 6.07 52.07 6.89
CA ASP A 130 5.92 51.02 5.87
C ASP A 130 6.61 49.70 6.22
N GLY A 131 7.23 49.63 7.40
CA GLY A 131 7.91 48.44 7.90
C GLY A 131 7.61 48.10 9.35
N ILE A 132 8.18 46.99 9.83
CA ILE A 132 8.10 46.55 11.23
C ILE A 132 9.47 46.13 11.77
N MET A 133 9.65 46.30 13.07
CA MET A 133 10.74 45.70 13.85
C MET A 133 10.15 44.72 14.86
N ALA A 134 10.66 43.49 14.86
CA ALA A 134 10.23 42.43 15.76
C ALA A 134 11.41 41.76 16.48
N LEU A 135 11.11 41.21 17.66
CA LEU A 135 12.06 40.51 18.52
C LEU A 135 11.58 39.08 18.77
N PHE A 136 12.50 38.13 18.67
CA PHE A 136 12.31 36.73 19.03
C PHE A 136 13.29 36.35 20.14
N GLY A 137 12.81 35.69 21.19
CA GLY A 137 13.61 35.41 22.40
C GLY A 137 13.52 36.49 23.49
N ALA A 138 12.71 37.52 23.28
CA ALA A 138 12.31 38.50 24.29
C ALA A 138 10.86 38.98 24.05
N PRO A 139 10.06 39.24 25.11
CA PRO A 139 10.40 39.10 26.53
C PRO A 139 10.43 37.63 27.01
N LEU A 140 9.82 36.72 26.25
CA LEU A 140 9.87 35.27 26.45
C LEU A 140 11.16 34.70 25.85
N ALA A 141 11.97 34.03 26.67
CA ALA A 141 13.17 33.35 26.21
C ALA A 141 12.80 32.07 25.44
N HIS A 142 13.29 31.94 24.21
CA HIS A 142 13.09 30.78 23.35
C HIS A 142 14.46 30.27 22.89
N GLU A 143 14.77 28.99 23.07
CA GLU A 143 16.05 28.41 22.61
C GLU A 143 16.17 28.41 21.08
N ASP A 144 15.04 28.36 20.37
CA ASP A 144 14.90 28.32 18.91
C ASP A 144 14.55 29.69 18.29
N HIS A 145 14.84 30.79 19.00
CA HIS A 145 14.47 32.16 18.62
C HIS A 145 14.88 32.54 17.17
N ALA A 146 16.04 32.07 16.70
CA ALA A 146 16.54 32.32 15.34
C ALA A 146 15.75 31.57 14.26
N VAL A 147 15.31 30.34 14.54
CA VAL A 147 14.50 29.53 13.63
C VAL A 147 13.13 30.18 13.44
N ARG A 148 12.50 30.56 14.56
CA ARG A 148 11.20 31.25 14.56
C ARG A 148 11.23 32.55 13.78
N ALA A 149 12.27 33.37 13.95
CA ALA A 149 12.46 34.60 13.19
C ALA A 149 12.59 34.35 11.68
N CYS A 150 13.34 33.32 11.28
CA CYS A 150 13.46 32.94 9.87
C CYS A 150 12.12 32.45 9.27
N TYR A 151 11.35 31.67 10.03
CA TYR A 151 10.04 31.20 9.59
C TYR A 151 9.01 32.33 9.50
N ALA A 152 9.06 33.28 10.44
CA ALA A 152 8.26 34.50 10.38
C ALA A 152 8.60 35.29 9.11
N ALA A 153 9.88 35.51 8.82
CA ALA A 153 10.33 36.20 7.62
C ALA A 153 9.82 35.54 6.31
N LEU A 154 9.91 34.21 6.20
CA LEU A 154 9.41 33.47 5.04
C LEU A 154 7.88 33.52 4.92
N ARG A 155 7.16 33.44 6.05
CA ARG A 155 5.69 33.57 6.09
C ARG A 155 5.25 34.98 5.70
N MET A 156 5.97 36.02 6.12
CA MET A 156 5.72 37.40 5.70
C MET A 156 5.81 37.52 4.18
N GLN A 157 6.90 37.03 3.58
CA GLN A 157 7.09 37.05 2.13
C GLN A 157 5.91 36.39 1.40
N ALA A 158 5.49 35.20 1.83
CA ALA A 158 4.37 34.48 1.24
C ALA A 158 3.02 35.18 1.42
N SER A 159 2.77 35.74 2.61
CA SER A 159 1.52 36.44 2.92
C SER A 159 1.36 37.71 2.08
N VAL A 160 2.44 38.50 1.95
CA VAL A 160 2.41 39.74 1.16
C VAL A 160 2.30 39.45 -0.34
N GLN A 161 2.99 38.42 -0.84
CA GLN A 161 2.84 37.98 -2.23
C GLN A 161 1.42 37.52 -2.55
N ARG A 162 0.77 36.78 -1.64
CA ARG A 162 -0.62 36.34 -1.80
C ARG A 162 -1.57 37.55 -1.87
N TYR A 163 -1.44 38.48 -0.94
CA TYR A 163 -2.24 39.71 -0.90
C TYR A 163 -2.09 40.52 -2.21
N GLY A 164 -0.86 40.66 -2.72
CA GLY A 164 -0.60 41.34 -4.00
C GLY A 164 -1.27 40.68 -5.21
N ARG A 165 -1.39 39.34 -5.23
CA ARG A 165 -2.06 38.59 -6.31
C ARG A 165 -3.58 38.63 -6.21
N GLU A 166 -4.13 38.40 -5.02
CA GLU A 166 -5.56 38.17 -4.80
C GLU A 166 -6.36 39.47 -4.69
N VAL A 167 -5.77 40.52 -4.09
CA VAL A 167 -6.51 41.74 -3.74
C VAL A 167 -6.23 42.90 -4.69
N LEU A 168 -5.00 43.01 -5.20
CA LEU A 168 -4.61 44.14 -6.07
C LEU A 168 -4.69 43.82 -7.57
N GLY A 169 -4.88 42.54 -7.96
CA GLY A 169 -4.95 42.14 -9.37
C GLY A 169 -3.68 42.43 -10.19
N LEU A 170 -2.57 42.75 -9.52
CA LEU A 170 -1.31 43.18 -10.13
C LEU A 170 -0.50 41.96 -10.60
N ALA A 171 -0.94 41.31 -11.68
CA ALA A 171 -0.20 40.20 -12.29
C ALA A 171 1.18 40.60 -12.84
N GLN A 172 1.45 41.91 -13.00
CA GLN A 172 2.68 42.44 -13.63
C GLN A 172 3.58 43.27 -12.69
N ALA A 173 3.14 43.61 -11.47
CA ALA A 173 3.94 44.38 -10.49
C ALA A 173 3.70 43.85 -9.05
N PRO A 174 4.51 42.90 -8.56
CA PRO A 174 4.31 42.31 -7.24
C PRO A 174 4.64 43.30 -6.12
N VAL A 175 3.81 43.34 -5.07
CA VAL A 175 4.18 43.97 -3.80
C VAL A 175 5.25 43.10 -3.15
N LEU A 176 6.45 43.65 -2.98
CA LEU A 176 7.60 42.94 -2.44
C LEU A 176 8.05 43.56 -1.13
N ILE A 177 8.44 42.74 -0.17
CA ILE A 177 9.06 43.18 1.07
C ILE A 177 10.52 42.75 1.11
N ARG A 178 11.31 43.48 1.88
CA ARG A 178 12.70 43.14 2.22
C ARG A 178 12.73 42.76 3.69
N VAL A 179 13.45 41.70 4.05
CA VAL A 179 13.56 41.26 5.43
C VAL A 179 15.01 41.04 5.82
N GLY A 180 15.39 41.54 6.99
CA GLY A 180 16.74 41.45 7.55
C GLY A 180 16.76 40.83 8.94
N LEU A 181 17.66 39.87 9.15
CA LEU A 181 17.76 39.10 10.39
C LEU A 181 19.18 39.14 10.96
N ASN A 182 19.32 39.43 12.25
CA ASN A 182 20.58 39.24 12.97
C ASN A 182 20.33 38.77 14.41
N SER A 183 21.18 37.86 14.88
CA SER A 183 21.13 37.31 16.23
C SER A 183 22.32 37.76 17.06
N GLY A 184 22.07 38.08 18.33
CA GLY A 184 23.09 38.55 19.26
C GLY A 184 22.49 39.00 20.58
N GLU A 185 23.34 39.44 21.51
CA GLU A 185 22.90 39.97 22.81
C GLU A 185 22.25 41.35 22.64
N VAL A 186 21.14 41.57 23.34
CA VAL A 186 20.51 42.89 23.53
C VAL A 186 20.18 43.11 25.01
N VAL A 187 20.17 44.37 25.44
CA VAL A 187 19.71 44.75 26.79
C VAL A 187 18.22 45.08 26.73
N VAL A 188 17.42 44.40 27.53
CA VAL A 188 15.96 44.58 27.61
C VAL A 188 15.63 45.36 28.89
N ARG A 189 15.04 46.56 28.78
CA ARG A 189 14.62 47.39 29.92
C ARG A 189 13.19 47.90 29.70
N ALA A 190 12.32 47.79 30.70
CA ALA A 190 11.01 48.44 30.67
C ALA A 190 11.11 49.93 31.04
N ILE A 191 10.47 50.81 30.27
CA ILE A 191 10.31 52.23 30.59
C ILE A 191 8.81 52.54 30.54
N GLY A 192 8.17 52.75 31.70
CA GLY A 192 6.77 53.21 31.79
C GLY A 192 5.77 52.20 32.36
N ASN A 193 4.60 52.70 32.79
CA ASN A 193 3.45 51.94 33.31
C ASN A 193 2.39 51.62 32.24
N ASP A 194 2.58 52.12 31.02
CA ASP A 194 1.77 51.76 29.86
C ASP A 194 2.46 50.58 29.17
N LEU A 195 1.70 49.65 28.57
CA LEU A 195 2.20 48.46 27.87
C LEU A 195 3.13 48.74 26.65
N HIS A 196 3.65 49.97 26.52
CA HIS A 196 4.83 50.30 25.74
C HIS A 196 6.10 49.99 26.54
N MET A 197 6.68 48.82 26.28
CA MET A 197 8.11 48.63 26.54
C MET A 197 8.86 49.22 25.36
N ASP A 198 9.38 50.44 25.49
CA ASP A 198 10.38 50.95 24.53
C ASP A 198 11.67 50.13 24.72
N TYR A 199 11.83 49.04 23.96
CA TYR A 199 13.08 48.31 23.93
C TYR A 199 14.12 49.22 23.29
N THR A 200 14.97 49.83 24.11
CA THR A 200 16.18 50.47 23.63
C THR A 200 17.16 49.37 23.25
N ALA A 201 16.94 48.75 22.08
CA ALA A 201 17.87 47.82 21.46
C ALA A 201 19.08 48.60 20.91
N LEU A 202 19.77 49.31 21.81
CA LEU A 202 21.04 50.00 21.56
C LEU A 202 22.11 48.93 21.43
N GLY A 203 22.53 48.65 20.20
CA GLY A 203 23.58 47.69 19.96
C GLY A 203 23.85 47.42 18.49
N GLN A 204 25.07 46.95 18.24
CA GLN A 204 25.52 46.43 16.94
C GLN A 204 24.56 45.37 16.38
N THR A 205 23.89 44.59 17.25
CA THR A 205 22.94 43.53 16.87
C THR A 205 21.73 44.05 16.07
N THR A 206 21.06 45.09 16.57
CA THR A 206 19.89 45.72 15.93
C THR A 206 20.28 46.43 14.63
N HIS A 207 21.38 47.19 14.66
CA HIS A 207 21.88 47.91 13.50
C HIS A 207 22.23 46.95 12.37
N LEU A 208 22.82 45.79 12.69
CA LEU A 208 23.18 44.81 11.68
C LEU A 208 21.94 44.14 11.06
N ALA A 209 20.88 43.85 11.83
CA ALA A 209 19.61 43.35 11.29
C ALA A 209 18.97 44.35 10.31
N ALA A 210 18.92 45.63 10.67
CA ALA A 210 18.42 46.69 9.80
C ALA A 210 19.27 46.83 8.53
N ARG A 211 20.60 46.66 8.61
CA ARG A 211 21.46 46.65 7.42
C ARG A 211 21.20 45.45 6.52
N MET A 212 20.90 44.28 7.08
CA MET A 212 20.51 43.12 6.27
C MET A 212 19.22 43.37 5.49
N GLU A 213 18.22 44.03 6.09
CA GLU A 213 16.98 44.42 5.40
C GLU A 213 17.29 45.38 4.25
N GLN A 214 18.03 46.46 4.54
CA GLN A 214 18.34 47.50 3.53
C GLN A 214 19.11 46.94 2.33
N MET A 215 19.95 45.93 2.56
CA MET A 215 20.76 45.27 1.54
C MET A 215 20.01 44.14 0.82
N ALA A 216 18.88 43.68 1.36
CA ALA A 216 18.12 42.58 0.79
C ALA A 216 17.56 42.96 -0.59
N PRO A 217 17.78 42.15 -1.63
CA PRO A 217 17.01 42.24 -2.86
C PRO A 217 15.49 42.24 -2.57
N PRO A 218 14.66 42.99 -3.31
CA PRO A 218 13.21 42.95 -3.14
C PRO A 218 12.67 41.50 -3.22
N GLY A 219 11.89 41.09 -2.23
CA GLY A 219 11.34 39.73 -2.13
C GLY A 219 12.25 38.70 -1.46
N SER A 220 13.40 39.12 -0.91
CA SER A 220 14.36 38.22 -0.24
C SER A 220 14.45 38.45 1.27
N VAL A 221 15.08 37.50 1.94
CA VAL A 221 15.37 37.53 3.39
C VAL A 221 16.87 37.38 3.58
N LEU A 222 17.55 38.40 4.11
CA LEU A 222 18.98 38.32 4.41
C LEU A 222 19.22 38.09 5.90
N ALA A 223 20.18 37.22 6.19
CA ALA A 223 20.61 36.88 7.53
C ALA A 223 22.14 36.88 7.66
N THR A 224 22.62 37.20 8.85
CA THR A 224 24.03 37.08 9.22
C THR A 224 24.41 35.64 9.56
N ALA A 225 25.71 35.36 9.62
CA ALA A 225 26.24 34.07 10.09
C ALA A 225 25.75 33.69 11.50
N SER A 226 25.57 34.66 12.41
CA SER A 226 25.11 34.39 13.78
C SER A 226 23.68 33.86 13.81
N THR A 227 22.77 34.42 12.99
CA THR A 227 21.41 33.87 12.83
C THR A 227 21.43 32.52 12.14
N LEU A 228 22.21 32.37 11.07
CA LEU A 228 22.26 31.11 10.33
C LEU A 228 22.81 29.96 11.18
N ASN A 229 23.81 30.20 12.03
CA ASN A 229 24.36 29.16 12.89
C ASN A 229 23.34 28.65 13.91
N LEU A 230 22.45 29.51 14.41
CA LEU A 230 21.38 29.15 15.34
C LEU A 230 20.17 28.53 14.62
N ALA A 231 19.96 28.83 13.34
CA ALA A 231 18.89 28.27 12.52
C ALA A 231 19.33 27.08 11.62
N ARG A 232 20.58 26.65 11.74
CA ARG A 232 21.20 25.66 10.86
C ARG A 232 20.47 24.32 10.96
N GLY A 233 20.06 23.78 9.81
CA GLY A 233 19.30 22.52 9.73
C GLY A 233 17.78 22.70 9.70
N TYR A 234 17.28 23.90 10.01
CA TYR A 234 15.85 24.24 9.96
C TYR A 234 15.49 25.12 8.76
N VAL A 235 16.48 25.83 8.19
CA VAL A 235 16.28 26.73 7.04
C VAL A 235 17.28 26.45 5.93
N GLN A 236 16.83 26.61 4.68
CA GLN A 236 17.68 26.58 3.50
C GLN A 236 18.25 27.98 3.30
N ALA A 237 19.58 28.08 3.14
CA ALA A 237 20.26 29.35 2.99
C ALA A 237 21.30 29.31 1.86
N GLN A 238 21.34 30.36 1.04
CA GLN A 238 22.33 30.55 -0.01
C GLN A 238 23.41 31.52 0.47
N PRO A 239 24.71 31.15 0.42
CA PRO A 239 25.78 32.07 0.77
C PRO A 239 25.94 33.16 -0.29
N LEU A 240 25.93 34.43 0.14
CA LEU A 240 26.24 35.58 -0.71
C LEU A 240 27.69 36.07 -0.56
N GLY A 241 28.45 35.44 0.34
CA GLY A 241 29.85 35.77 0.62
C GLY A 241 30.02 36.91 1.65
N PRO A 242 31.27 37.31 1.92
CA PRO A 242 31.58 38.44 2.79
C PRO A 242 31.20 39.77 2.12
N VAL A 243 30.33 40.54 2.75
CA VAL A 243 29.87 41.85 2.24
C VAL A 243 30.33 42.97 3.18
N GLN A 244 30.86 44.06 2.61
CA GLN A 244 31.24 45.23 3.41
C GLN A 244 29.99 45.98 3.87
N VAL A 245 29.74 45.99 5.18
CA VAL A 245 28.59 46.70 5.79
C VAL A 245 29.05 48.06 6.28
N LYS A 246 28.33 49.12 5.89
CA LYS A 246 28.63 50.50 6.29
C LYS A 246 28.62 50.64 7.82
N GLY A 247 29.77 51.03 8.39
CA GLY A 247 29.97 51.19 9.84
C GLY A 247 30.71 50.03 10.52
N LEU A 248 31.14 49.01 9.77
CA LEU A 248 32.03 47.93 10.24
C LEU A 248 33.31 47.91 9.39
N GLU A 249 34.46 47.72 10.05
CA GLU A 249 35.76 47.65 9.38
C GLU A 249 35.96 46.31 8.64
N THR A 250 35.44 45.21 9.19
CA THR A 250 35.53 43.87 8.61
C THR A 250 34.29 43.49 7.80
N PRO A 251 34.44 42.89 6.59
CA PRO A 251 33.34 42.28 5.85
C PRO A 251 32.58 41.23 6.68
N VAL A 252 31.24 41.22 6.57
CA VAL A 252 30.37 40.28 7.29
C VAL A 252 29.86 39.22 6.32
N PRO A 253 29.97 37.91 6.62
CA PRO A 253 29.34 36.88 5.80
C PRO A 253 27.81 36.98 5.83
N VAL A 254 27.21 37.13 4.65
CA VAL A 254 25.75 37.28 4.47
C VAL A 254 25.18 36.06 3.76
N TYR A 255 23.98 35.68 4.17
CA TYR A 255 23.23 34.55 3.62
C TYR A 255 21.81 34.98 3.28
N GLU A 256 21.30 34.50 2.16
CA GLU A 256 19.89 34.63 1.81
C GLU A 256 19.13 33.40 2.32
N ILE A 257 18.05 33.61 3.08
CA ILE A 257 17.17 32.54 3.53
C ILE A 257 16.12 32.29 2.45
N ILE A 258 16.21 31.14 1.79
CA ILE A 258 15.43 30.82 0.58
C ILE A 258 14.28 29.83 0.83
N GLY A 259 14.23 29.21 2.01
CA GLY A 259 13.16 28.27 2.35
C GLY A 259 13.33 27.59 3.71
N THR A 260 12.38 26.73 4.06
CA THR A 260 12.42 25.89 5.26
C THR A 260 12.98 24.50 4.95
N THR A 261 13.60 23.86 5.94
CA THR A 261 14.06 22.47 5.85
C THR A 261 13.04 21.54 6.52
N ARG A 262 12.66 20.43 5.87
CA ARG A 262 11.73 19.44 6.42
C ARG A 262 12.45 18.38 7.27
N ALA A 263 13.03 18.77 8.40
CA ALA A 263 13.64 17.81 9.32
C ALA A 263 12.57 16.86 9.91
N ARG A 264 12.65 15.56 9.58
CA ARG A 264 11.72 14.47 9.95
C ARG A 264 12.23 13.56 11.09
N SER A 265 13.40 13.82 11.67
CA SER A 265 13.90 13.05 12.83
C SER A 265 14.76 13.92 13.76
N ARG A 266 14.96 13.48 15.03
CA ARG A 266 15.90 14.10 15.99
C ARG A 266 17.26 14.40 15.37
N LEU A 267 17.75 13.47 14.56
CA LEU A 267 19.05 13.59 13.91
C LEU A 267 19.05 14.74 12.90
N GLN A 268 17.96 14.91 12.14
CA GLN A 268 17.78 16.01 11.20
C GLN A 268 17.54 17.36 11.89
N ALA A 269 16.83 17.36 13.03
CA ALA A 269 16.53 18.57 13.80
C ALA A 269 17.73 19.12 14.59
N ALA A 270 18.52 18.26 15.23
CA ALA A 270 19.65 18.69 16.07
C ALA A 270 20.82 19.32 15.29
N GLY A 271 20.85 19.16 13.97
CA GLY A 271 21.97 19.57 13.11
C GLY A 271 23.31 18.90 13.49
N PRO A 272 24.40 19.20 12.78
CA PRO A 272 25.73 18.65 13.08
C PRO A 272 26.29 19.08 14.45
N ALA A 273 25.80 20.20 15.00
CA ALA A 273 26.33 20.81 16.24
C ALA A 273 25.63 20.33 17.53
N GLY A 274 24.39 19.83 17.44
CA GLY A 274 23.62 19.33 18.60
C GLY A 274 23.73 17.82 18.83
N LEU A 275 24.54 17.12 18.04
CA LEU A 275 24.67 15.67 18.08
C LEU A 275 26.01 15.24 18.65
N THR A 276 26.01 14.18 19.46
CA THR A 276 27.24 13.50 19.89
C THR A 276 28.05 13.02 18.68
N PRO A 277 29.38 13.23 18.64
CA PRO A 277 30.24 12.74 17.57
C PRO A 277 30.08 11.22 17.35
N LEU A 278 30.15 10.80 16.08
CA LEU A 278 30.12 9.37 15.73
C LEU A 278 31.44 8.69 16.12
N VAL A 279 31.43 7.98 17.24
CA VAL A 279 32.61 7.26 17.77
C VAL A 279 32.59 5.79 17.32
N GLY A 280 33.76 5.24 16.96
CA GLY A 280 33.95 3.80 16.75
C GLY A 280 33.27 3.18 15.53
N ARG A 281 32.87 3.98 14.52
CA ARG A 281 32.13 3.50 13.33
C ARG A 281 32.84 3.75 12.00
N ARG A 282 34.18 3.81 12.02
CA ARG A 282 34.97 4.17 10.83
C ARG A 282 34.87 3.10 9.75
N ASP A 283 34.93 1.83 10.13
CA ASP A 283 34.89 0.69 9.19
C ASP A 283 33.50 0.52 8.58
N GLU A 284 32.45 0.61 9.38
CA GLU A 284 31.07 0.55 8.91
C GLU A 284 30.75 1.70 7.95
N MET A 285 31.19 2.92 8.27
CA MET A 285 31.02 4.09 7.40
C MET A 285 31.84 3.96 6.11
N ALA A 286 33.04 3.39 6.16
CA ALA A 286 33.84 3.13 4.96
C ALA A 286 33.13 2.15 4.01
N ARG A 287 32.51 1.08 4.53
CA ARG A 287 31.72 0.13 3.74
C ARG A 287 30.49 0.77 3.12
N LEU A 288 29.77 1.61 3.87
CA LEU A 288 28.62 2.35 3.35
C LEU A 288 29.02 3.31 2.22
N ARG A 289 30.14 4.03 2.37
CA ARG A 289 30.66 4.91 1.32
C ARG A 289 31.13 4.13 0.09
N ALA A 290 31.70 2.95 0.26
CA ALA A 290 32.07 2.08 -0.85
C ALA A 290 30.83 1.60 -1.63
N ALA A 291 29.76 1.21 -0.93
CA ALA A 291 28.49 0.85 -1.56
C ALA A 291 27.86 2.05 -2.31
N LEU A 292 27.88 3.24 -1.70
CA LEU A 292 27.42 4.48 -2.33
C LEU A 292 28.21 4.80 -3.61
N ALA A 293 29.54 4.66 -3.58
CA ALA A 293 30.38 4.87 -4.76
C ALA A 293 30.11 3.84 -5.87
N SER A 294 29.88 2.57 -5.52
CA SER A 294 29.51 1.54 -6.49
C SER A 294 28.15 1.83 -7.14
N ALA A 295 27.16 2.20 -6.34
CA ALA A 295 25.85 2.61 -6.82
C ALA A 295 25.97 3.85 -7.73
N ARG A 296 26.80 4.85 -7.39
CA ARG A 296 27.04 6.01 -8.28
C ARG A 296 27.58 5.62 -9.65
N ALA A 297 28.34 4.53 -9.73
CA ALA A 297 28.89 3.98 -10.96
C ALA A 297 27.88 3.13 -11.76
N GLY A 298 26.59 3.14 -11.40
CA GLY A 298 25.52 2.39 -12.07
C GLY A 298 25.40 0.92 -11.62
N ARG A 299 26.14 0.52 -10.58
CA ARG A 299 26.04 -0.82 -9.98
C ARG A 299 25.23 -0.73 -8.71
N GLY A 300 23.91 -0.75 -8.82
CA GLY A 300 23.02 -0.58 -7.68
C GLY A 300 23.30 -1.57 -6.56
N GLN A 301 23.07 -1.14 -5.32
CA GLN A 301 23.44 -1.89 -4.11
C GLN A 301 22.28 -1.91 -3.12
N VAL A 302 22.21 -3.00 -2.35
CA VAL A 302 21.39 -3.10 -1.13
C VAL A 302 22.34 -3.27 0.05
N VAL A 303 22.23 -2.39 1.03
CA VAL A 303 22.95 -2.56 2.30
C VAL A 303 21.95 -2.72 3.44
N ALA A 304 22.00 -3.88 4.09
CA ALA A 304 21.17 -4.21 5.23
C ALA A 304 21.92 -4.00 6.54
N VAL A 305 21.54 -2.97 7.30
CA VAL A 305 22.14 -2.62 8.59
C VAL A 305 21.41 -3.33 9.72
N THR A 306 22.07 -4.30 10.35
CA THR A 306 21.48 -5.18 11.38
C THR A 306 22.18 -5.02 12.72
N GLY A 307 21.44 -5.10 13.83
CA GLY A 307 22.03 -5.00 15.17
C GLY A 307 20.99 -4.76 16.26
N GLU A 308 21.41 -4.82 17.52
CA GLU A 308 20.53 -4.66 18.69
C GLU A 308 19.90 -3.24 18.77
N PRO A 309 18.77 -3.05 19.47
CA PRO A 309 18.24 -1.72 19.75
C PRO A 309 19.27 -0.83 20.48
N GLY A 310 19.38 0.44 20.07
CA GLY A 310 20.28 1.42 20.71
C GLY A 310 21.74 1.42 20.25
N VAL A 311 22.20 0.42 19.48
CA VAL A 311 23.61 0.33 19.03
C VAL A 311 24.07 1.42 18.04
N GLY A 312 23.14 2.25 17.54
CA GLY A 312 23.45 3.36 16.64
C GLY A 312 23.10 3.14 15.17
N LYS A 313 22.24 2.16 14.81
CA LYS A 313 21.82 1.92 13.41
C LYS A 313 21.29 3.18 12.72
N SER A 314 20.23 3.79 13.27
CA SER A 314 19.64 5.02 12.72
C SER A 314 20.64 6.19 12.67
N ARG A 315 21.55 6.25 13.65
CA ARG A 315 22.64 7.23 13.64
C ARG A 315 23.58 7.02 12.45
N LEU A 316 24.00 5.79 12.21
CA LEU A 316 24.88 5.44 11.10
C LEU A 316 24.25 5.77 9.74
N LEU A 317 22.96 5.45 9.57
CA LEU A 317 22.22 5.77 8.35
C LEU A 317 22.13 7.28 8.12
N TYR A 318 21.78 8.02 9.18
CA TYR A 318 21.72 9.48 9.13
C TYR A 318 23.06 10.11 8.73
N GLU A 319 24.16 9.64 9.32
CA GLU A 319 25.51 10.13 9.05
C GLU A 319 25.90 9.96 7.58
N LEU A 320 25.48 8.86 6.93
CA LEU A 320 25.67 8.71 5.49
C LEU A 320 24.76 9.65 4.70
N ALA A 321 23.45 9.61 4.98
CA ALA A 321 22.41 10.33 4.24
C ALA A 321 22.54 11.87 4.31
N HIS A 322 23.26 12.38 5.31
CA HIS A 322 23.51 13.83 5.49
C HIS A 322 24.99 14.20 5.37
N SER A 323 25.84 13.28 4.90
CA SER A 323 27.23 13.59 4.60
C SER A 323 27.40 14.24 3.23
N PRO A 324 28.48 15.00 3.00
CA PRO A 324 28.84 15.48 1.65
C PRO A 324 29.01 14.36 0.61
N ALA A 325 29.10 13.10 1.03
CA ALA A 325 29.21 11.97 0.11
C ALA A 325 27.95 11.77 -0.76
N VAL A 326 26.79 12.25 -0.27
CA VAL A 326 25.51 12.19 -1.00
C VAL A 326 25.21 13.48 -1.78
N ASP A 327 26.17 14.40 -1.90
CA ASP A 327 26.00 15.59 -2.73
C ASP A 327 25.70 15.20 -4.19
N GLY A 328 24.60 15.74 -4.71
CA GLY A 328 24.07 15.42 -6.04
C GLY A 328 23.17 14.18 -6.11
N TRP A 329 22.87 13.53 -5.00
CA TRP A 329 21.88 12.44 -4.94
C TRP A 329 20.46 12.97 -4.69
N SER A 330 19.46 12.18 -5.11
CA SER A 330 18.10 12.27 -4.57
C SER A 330 18.02 11.38 -3.33
N VAL A 331 17.59 11.91 -2.18
CA VAL A 331 17.52 11.16 -0.92
C VAL A 331 16.06 11.07 -0.49
N LEU A 332 15.55 9.84 -0.39
CA LEU A 332 14.19 9.56 0.09
C LEU A 332 14.29 8.68 1.33
N GLU A 333 13.66 9.11 2.43
CA GLU A 333 13.73 8.45 3.73
C GLU A 333 12.33 8.12 4.26
N SER A 334 12.18 6.91 4.81
CA SER A 334 10.96 6.45 5.46
C SER A 334 11.26 5.51 6.63
N VAL A 335 10.34 5.45 7.59
CA VAL A 335 10.48 4.65 8.81
C VAL A 335 9.24 3.80 9.01
N ALA A 336 9.40 2.49 9.10
CA ALA A 336 8.30 1.60 9.44
C ALA A 336 7.97 1.66 10.94
N VAL A 337 6.68 1.70 11.25
CA VAL A 337 6.14 1.87 12.61
C VAL A 337 5.35 0.63 13.05
N PRO A 338 5.30 0.30 14.35
CA PRO A 338 4.69 -0.96 14.82
C PRO A 338 3.23 -1.18 14.39
N TYR A 339 2.40 -0.13 14.35
CA TYR A 339 1.00 -0.23 13.87
C TYR A 339 0.89 -0.24 12.34
N GLY A 340 1.96 0.11 11.62
CA GLY A 340 1.99 0.19 10.16
C GLY A 340 1.87 -1.17 9.47
N LYS A 341 2.12 -2.28 10.18
CA LYS A 341 1.94 -3.64 9.65
C LYS A 341 0.53 -3.92 9.11
N ALA A 342 -0.48 -3.27 9.66
CA ALA A 342 -1.88 -3.44 9.23
C ALA A 342 -2.28 -2.46 8.11
N THR A 343 -1.39 -1.53 7.72
CA THR A 343 -1.66 -0.51 6.72
C THR A 343 -0.80 -0.74 5.49
N ALA A 344 -1.42 -1.21 4.41
CA ALA A 344 -0.73 -1.49 3.16
C ALA A 344 0.01 -0.24 2.63
N TYR A 345 1.28 -0.41 2.23
CA TYR A 345 2.12 0.62 1.62
C TYR A 345 2.46 1.83 2.50
N LEU A 346 2.23 1.81 3.82
CA LEU A 346 2.42 3.02 4.65
C LEU A 346 3.82 3.67 4.50
N PRO A 347 4.95 2.93 4.60
CA PRO A 347 6.26 3.51 4.35
C PRO A 347 6.43 4.08 2.94
N VAL A 348 5.79 3.47 1.94
CA VAL A 348 5.81 3.94 0.54
C VAL A 348 5.02 5.23 0.40
N VAL A 349 3.84 5.33 1.01
CA VAL A 349 3.04 6.57 1.04
C VAL A 349 3.86 7.73 1.62
N ASP A 350 4.63 7.49 2.68
CA ASP A 350 5.52 8.50 3.27
C ASP A 350 6.64 8.95 2.33
N LEU A 351 7.19 8.01 1.54
CA LEU A 351 8.17 8.31 0.48
C LEU A 351 7.53 9.15 -0.63
N LEU A 352 6.33 8.77 -1.11
CA LEU A 352 5.62 9.49 -2.17
C LEU A 352 5.26 10.90 -1.72
N ARG A 353 4.73 11.08 -0.50
CA ARG A 353 4.44 12.40 0.07
C ARG A 353 5.70 13.27 0.13
N SER A 354 6.85 12.67 0.43
CA SER A 354 8.14 13.36 0.39
C SER A 354 8.54 13.76 -1.03
N ALA A 355 8.54 12.81 -1.96
CA ALA A 355 9.01 12.97 -3.33
C ALA A 355 8.17 14.03 -4.10
N PHE A 356 6.86 14.02 -3.91
CA PHE A 356 5.93 14.96 -4.56
C PHE A 356 5.64 16.23 -3.75
N GLN A 357 6.28 16.39 -2.59
CA GLN A 357 6.09 17.54 -1.70
C GLN A 357 4.62 17.76 -1.27
N ILE A 358 3.90 16.67 -1.03
CA ILE A 358 2.49 16.69 -0.62
C ILE A 358 2.36 17.03 0.87
N ASP A 359 1.46 17.95 1.19
CA ASP A 359 1.09 18.34 2.55
C ASP A 359 -0.14 17.55 3.04
N SER A 360 -0.29 17.44 4.36
CA SER A 360 -1.47 16.88 5.04
C SER A 360 -2.79 17.58 4.69
N ARG A 361 -2.76 18.84 4.24
CA ARG A 361 -3.95 19.63 3.88
C ARG A 361 -4.20 19.74 2.38
N ASP A 362 -3.32 19.19 1.53
CA ASP A 362 -3.54 19.23 0.09
C ASP A 362 -4.82 18.46 -0.27
N GLU A 363 -5.66 19.08 -1.10
CA GLU A 363 -6.84 18.42 -1.65
C GLU A 363 -6.47 17.49 -2.81
N ALA A 364 -7.36 16.55 -3.14
CA ALA A 364 -7.11 15.55 -4.18
C ALA A 364 -6.70 16.17 -5.54
N ALA A 365 -7.27 17.32 -5.91
CA ALA A 365 -6.91 18.07 -7.12
C ALA A 365 -5.45 18.58 -7.07
N THR A 366 -5.03 19.19 -5.95
CA THR A 366 -3.67 19.67 -5.76
C THR A 366 -2.66 18.53 -5.72
N ILE A 367 -3.01 17.39 -5.09
CA ILE A 367 -2.19 16.18 -5.09
C ILE A 367 -1.98 15.70 -6.53
N HIS A 368 -3.04 15.65 -7.32
CA HIS A 368 -2.98 15.25 -8.73
C HIS A 368 -2.08 16.18 -9.56
N GLU A 369 -2.22 17.49 -9.43
CA GLU A 369 -1.38 18.47 -10.14
C GLU A 369 0.11 18.30 -9.78
N LYS A 370 0.44 18.15 -8.49
CA LYS A 370 1.83 17.94 -8.03
C LYS A 370 2.43 16.66 -8.61
N ILE A 371 1.68 15.56 -8.61
CA ILE A 371 2.13 14.28 -9.17
C ILE A 371 2.33 14.43 -10.67
N ALA A 372 1.32 14.92 -11.40
CA ALA A 372 1.38 15.05 -12.85
C ALA A 372 2.54 15.94 -13.31
N ALA A 373 2.74 17.10 -12.66
CA ALA A 373 3.84 18.00 -12.97
C ALA A 373 5.21 17.35 -12.73
N ARG A 374 5.38 16.66 -11.60
CA ARG A 374 6.64 16.00 -11.25
C ARG A 374 6.95 14.82 -12.17
N LEU A 375 5.97 13.97 -12.47
CA LEU A 375 6.16 12.83 -13.37
C LEU A 375 6.50 13.29 -14.78
N SER A 376 5.78 14.29 -15.30
CA SER A 376 6.06 14.86 -16.63
C SER A 376 7.48 15.43 -16.73
N ALA A 377 8.00 16.02 -15.65
CA ALA A 377 9.37 16.52 -15.59
C ALA A 377 10.44 15.40 -15.53
N LEU A 378 10.09 14.20 -15.06
CA LEU A 378 10.98 13.04 -15.02
C LEU A 378 10.95 12.27 -16.34
N ASP A 379 9.75 11.88 -16.79
CA ASP A 379 9.49 11.11 -17.99
C ASP A 379 7.99 11.17 -18.35
N THR A 380 7.68 11.66 -19.54
CA THR A 380 6.29 11.82 -20.02
C THR A 380 5.54 10.48 -20.15
N THR A 381 6.25 9.35 -20.31
CA THR A 381 5.65 8.02 -20.37
C THR A 381 5.10 7.53 -19.03
N LEU A 382 5.40 8.22 -17.92
CA LEU A 382 4.91 7.87 -16.59
C LEU A 382 3.46 8.33 -16.35
N GLY A 383 2.83 9.03 -17.28
CA GLY A 383 1.44 9.50 -17.15
C GLY A 383 0.46 8.37 -16.80
N GLU A 384 0.68 7.17 -17.33
CA GLU A 384 -0.12 5.97 -17.06
C GLU A 384 -0.05 5.50 -15.59
N THR A 385 0.99 5.91 -14.84
CA THR A 385 1.17 5.52 -13.44
C THR A 385 0.42 6.42 -12.45
N ILE A 386 -0.08 7.57 -12.91
CA ILE A 386 -0.78 8.56 -12.07
C ILE A 386 -1.94 7.94 -11.29
N PRO A 387 -2.86 7.17 -11.90
CA PRO A 387 -3.99 6.61 -11.15
C PRO A 387 -3.56 5.69 -10.00
N ALA A 388 -2.51 4.88 -10.20
CA ALA A 388 -1.96 4.04 -9.15
C ALA A 388 -1.39 4.84 -7.97
N LEU A 389 -0.63 5.92 -8.25
CA LEU A 389 -0.06 6.77 -7.21
C LEU A 389 -1.15 7.54 -6.45
N LEU A 390 -2.15 8.06 -7.18
CA LEU A 390 -3.32 8.69 -6.57
C LEU A 390 -4.11 7.72 -5.70
N SER A 391 -4.21 6.45 -6.09
CA SER A 391 -4.88 5.42 -5.30
C SER A 391 -4.17 5.16 -3.97
N LEU A 392 -2.83 5.18 -3.94
CA LEU A 392 -2.03 5.04 -2.72
C LEU A 392 -2.15 6.25 -1.79
N LEU A 393 -2.32 7.44 -2.37
CA LEU A 393 -2.41 8.72 -1.66
C LEU A 393 -3.86 9.11 -1.32
N ASP A 394 -4.81 8.22 -1.60
CA ASP A 394 -6.25 8.42 -1.38
C ASP A 394 -6.83 9.66 -2.09
N ALA A 395 -6.20 10.03 -3.21
CA ALA A 395 -6.56 11.19 -4.04
C ALA A 395 -7.16 10.77 -5.40
N LEU A 396 -7.51 9.49 -5.57
CA LEU A 396 -8.05 8.98 -6.83
C LEU A 396 -9.52 9.40 -7.02
N PRO A 397 -9.89 10.03 -8.15
CA PRO A 397 -11.29 10.38 -8.44
C PRO A 397 -12.23 9.16 -8.43
N GLU A 398 -13.50 9.35 -8.06
CA GLU A 398 -14.48 8.26 -8.03
C GLU A 398 -14.75 7.66 -9.41
N ALA A 399 -14.81 8.49 -10.45
CA ALA A 399 -15.04 8.05 -11.83
C ALA A 399 -13.81 7.42 -12.51
N SER A 400 -12.70 7.20 -11.79
CA SER A 400 -11.48 6.68 -12.40
C SER A 400 -11.65 5.22 -12.86
N PRO A 401 -11.31 4.89 -14.13
CA PRO A 401 -11.30 3.50 -14.62
C PRO A 401 -10.39 2.58 -13.79
N PHE A 402 -9.39 3.14 -13.12
CA PHE A 402 -8.50 2.39 -12.23
C PHE A 402 -9.24 1.73 -11.07
N ARG A 403 -10.36 2.33 -10.59
CA ARG A 403 -11.21 1.72 -9.56
C ARG A 403 -12.01 0.52 -10.06
N ALA A 404 -12.29 0.45 -11.37
CA ALA A 404 -13.01 -0.66 -11.98
C ALA A 404 -12.12 -1.89 -12.23
N LEU A 405 -10.79 -1.72 -12.21
CA LEU A 405 -9.85 -2.84 -12.34
C LEU A 405 -10.01 -3.85 -11.20
N ASP A 406 -9.75 -5.13 -11.49
CA ASP A 406 -9.63 -6.17 -10.46
C ASP A 406 -8.59 -5.76 -9.39
N PRO A 407 -8.79 -6.05 -8.09
CA PRO A 407 -7.83 -5.72 -7.04
C PRO A 407 -6.39 -6.17 -7.35
N SER A 408 -6.21 -7.34 -7.96
CA SER A 408 -4.89 -7.91 -8.30
C SER A 408 -4.21 -7.08 -9.40
N GLU A 409 -4.99 -6.63 -10.38
CA GLU A 409 -4.51 -5.75 -11.45
C GLU A 409 -4.16 -4.36 -10.93
N ARG A 410 -4.98 -3.78 -10.02
CA ARG A 410 -4.62 -2.53 -9.33
C ARG A 410 -3.30 -2.65 -8.59
N ARG A 411 -3.10 -3.75 -7.84
CA ARG A 411 -1.85 -4.02 -7.13
C ARG A 411 -0.67 -4.14 -8.08
N ARG A 412 -0.82 -4.86 -9.19
CA ARG A 412 0.21 -5.01 -10.22
C ARG A 412 0.59 -3.66 -10.82
N GLN A 413 -0.38 -2.87 -11.28
CA GLN A 413 -0.15 -1.53 -11.82
C GLN A 413 0.47 -0.59 -10.78
N THR A 414 0.10 -0.74 -9.51
CA THR A 414 0.70 0.00 -8.39
C THR A 414 2.17 -0.36 -8.20
N LEU A 415 2.50 -1.65 -8.12
CA LEU A 415 3.87 -2.14 -8.00
C LEU A 415 4.73 -1.68 -9.20
N VAL A 416 4.22 -1.86 -10.42
CA VAL A 416 4.89 -1.44 -11.66
C VAL A 416 5.06 0.08 -11.68
N GLY A 417 4.04 0.84 -11.33
CA GLY A 417 4.08 2.30 -11.28
C GLY A 417 5.11 2.82 -10.28
N LEU A 418 5.13 2.27 -9.07
CA LEU A 418 6.14 2.58 -8.05
C LEU A 418 7.55 2.25 -8.54
N LYS A 419 7.75 1.07 -9.14
CA LYS A 419 9.03 0.65 -9.69
C LYS A 419 9.52 1.58 -10.81
N ARG A 420 8.64 1.90 -11.77
CA ARG A 420 8.92 2.85 -12.86
C ARG A 420 9.27 4.23 -12.31
N LEU A 421 8.55 4.71 -11.29
CA LEU A 421 8.86 5.97 -10.61
C LEU A 421 10.28 5.96 -9.99
N MET A 422 10.63 4.91 -9.24
CA MET A 422 11.97 4.81 -8.64
C MET A 422 13.07 4.77 -9.72
N ILE A 423 12.85 4.02 -10.80
CA ILE A 423 13.78 3.96 -11.93
C ILE A 423 13.93 5.34 -12.59
N ALA A 424 12.82 6.03 -12.84
CA ALA A 424 12.87 7.35 -13.47
C ALA A 424 13.56 8.41 -12.59
N GLU A 425 13.39 8.36 -11.26
CA GLU A 425 14.15 9.21 -10.33
C GLU A 425 15.67 8.97 -10.49
N THR A 426 16.11 7.72 -10.73
CA THR A 426 17.54 7.39 -10.95
C THR A 426 18.12 7.96 -12.26
N CYS A 427 17.28 8.19 -13.28
CA CYS A 427 17.70 8.79 -14.55
C CYS A 427 18.05 10.27 -14.39
N ALA A 428 17.38 10.98 -13.47
CA ALA A 428 17.65 12.38 -13.20
C ALA A 428 18.88 12.55 -12.31
N ARG A 429 18.95 11.79 -11.21
CA ARG A 429 20.06 11.80 -10.23
C ARG A 429 20.19 10.43 -9.57
N PRO A 430 21.38 10.00 -9.13
CA PRO A 430 21.51 8.79 -8.33
C PRO A 430 20.60 8.83 -7.09
N LEU A 431 19.94 7.71 -6.77
CA LEU A 431 18.91 7.64 -5.73
C LEU A 431 19.43 6.91 -4.48
N LEU A 432 19.35 7.56 -3.31
CA LEU A 432 19.55 6.94 -2.01
C LEU A 432 18.17 6.75 -1.38
N LEU A 433 17.75 5.50 -1.26
CA LEU A 433 16.48 5.13 -0.65
C LEU A 433 16.73 4.51 0.74
N VAL A 434 16.28 5.19 1.80
CA VAL A 434 16.46 4.73 3.18
C VAL A 434 15.13 4.27 3.76
N VAL A 435 15.06 3.01 4.20
CA VAL A 435 13.89 2.44 4.89
C VAL A 435 14.31 1.86 6.23
N GLU A 436 13.86 2.48 7.32
CA GLU A 436 14.19 2.02 8.68
C GLU A 436 13.16 1.06 9.26
N ASN A 437 13.63 0.14 10.12
CA ASN A 437 12.82 -0.81 10.88
C ASN A 437 11.98 -1.79 10.04
N LEU A 438 12.59 -2.46 9.04
CA LEU A 438 11.87 -3.37 8.14
C LEU A 438 11.09 -4.48 8.87
N GLN A 439 11.43 -4.81 10.11
CA GLN A 439 10.62 -5.74 10.91
C GLN A 439 9.15 -5.31 11.06
N TRP A 440 8.81 -4.04 10.82
CA TRP A 440 7.47 -3.45 10.92
C TRP A 440 6.79 -3.11 9.58
N VAL A 441 7.38 -3.45 8.43
CA VAL A 441 6.73 -3.22 7.13
C VAL A 441 5.59 -4.21 6.89
N ASP A 442 4.57 -3.77 6.16
CA ASP A 442 3.49 -4.60 5.63
C ASP A 442 3.97 -5.47 4.45
N SER A 443 3.15 -6.46 4.07
CA SER A 443 3.49 -7.39 3.00
C SER A 443 3.62 -6.72 1.63
N GLN A 444 2.89 -5.63 1.39
CA GLN A 444 2.88 -4.93 0.11
C GLN A 444 4.11 -4.05 -0.07
N THR A 445 4.50 -3.32 0.98
CA THR A 445 5.79 -2.61 1.01
C THR A 445 6.96 -3.58 0.82
N ARG A 446 6.93 -4.76 1.46
CA ARG A 446 7.93 -5.79 1.25
C ARG A 446 7.99 -6.25 -0.20
N ALA A 447 6.85 -6.56 -0.81
CA ALA A 447 6.78 -6.97 -2.22
C ALA A 447 7.34 -5.90 -3.18
N PHE A 448 7.07 -4.62 -2.90
CA PHE A 448 7.66 -3.51 -3.65
C PHE A 448 9.19 -3.46 -3.51
N LEU A 449 9.73 -3.61 -2.29
CA LEU A 449 11.17 -3.63 -2.08
C LEU A 449 11.82 -4.84 -2.76
N ASP A 450 11.22 -6.03 -2.68
CA ASP A 450 11.70 -7.23 -3.35
C ASP A 450 11.77 -7.02 -4.88
N ALA A 451 10.69 -6.51 -5.49
CA ALA A 451 10.61 -6.23 -6.92
C ALA A 451 11.57 -5.10 -7.38
N LEU A 452 11.90 -4.17 -6.50
CA LEU A 452 12.90 -3.13 -6.74
C LEU A 452 14.31 -3.72 -6.69
N VAL A 453 14.61 -4.59 -5.71
CA VAL A 453 15.91 -5.26 -5.52
C VAL A 453 16.34 -6.07 -6.74
N GLU A 454 15.38 -6.74 -7.39
CA GLU A 454 15.62 -7.49 -8.63
C GLU A 454 16.12 -6.61 -9.79
N SER A 455 15.82 -5.31 -9.78
CA SER A 455 16.19 -4.38 -10.86
C SER A 455 17.36 -3.46 -10.53
N LEU A 456 17.91 -3.52 -9.33
CA LEU A 456 19.05 -2.68 -8.92
C LEU A 456 20.36 -2.89 -9.71
N PRO A 457 20.74 -4.09 -10.20
CA PRO A 457 22.10 -4.33 -10.69
C PRO A 457 22.63 -3.33 -11.73
N THR A 458 21.75 -2.70 -12.51
CA THR A 458 22.08 -1.76 -13.59
C THR A 458 21.66 -0.32 -13.32
N LEU A 459 21.20 0.00 -12.10
CA LEU A 459 20.65 1.31 -11.76
C LEU A 459 21.56 2.08 -10.78
N PRO A 460 21.65 3.42 -10.88
CA PRO A 460 22.43 4.22 -9.95
C PRO A 460 21.66 4.47 -8.65
N ILE A 461 21.43 3.41 -7.87
CA ILE A 461 20.59 3.41 -6.67
C ILE A 461 21.25 2.65 -5.51
N LEU A 462 21.18 3.23 -4.32
CA LEU A 462 21.53 2.56 -3.07
C LEU A 462 20.26 2.40 -2.22
N LEU A 463 19.82 1.17 -2.03
CA LEU A 463 18.78 0.82 -1.08
C LEU A 463 19.42 0.51 0.27
N LEU A 464 19.16 1.35 1.26
CA LEU A 464 19.73 1.27 2.60
C LEU A 464 18.61 0.94 3.60
N VAL A 465 18.69 -0.24 4.20
CA VAL A 465 17.64 -0.74 5.08
C VAL A 465 18.17 -1.01 6.49
N SER A 466 17.33 -0.85 7.51
CA SER A 466 17.66 -1.30 8.87
C SER A 466 16.62 -2.23 9.45
N TYR A 467 17.08 -3.27 10.17
CA TYR A 467 16.20 -4.18 10.90
C TYR A 467 16.91 -4.88 12.05
N ARG A 468 16.13 -5.58 12.89
CA ARG A 468 16.64 -6.36 14.02
C ARG A 468 17.15 -7.74 13.57
N PRO A 469 18.10 -8.38 14.27
CA PRO A 469 18.72 -9.63 13.83
C PRO A 469 17.75 -10.78 13.55
N GLU A 470 16.59 -10.80 14.20
CA GLU A 470 15.55 -11.84 14.07
C GLU A 470 14.70 -11.69 12.79
N TYR A 471 14.84 -10.57 12.07
CA TYR A 471 14.13 -10.35 10.82
C TYR A 471 14.95 -10.87 9.64
N GLU A 472 14.32 -11.68 8.79
CA GLU A 472 14.95 -12.27 7.61
C GLU A 472 14.41 -11.63 6.33
N THR A 473 15.32 -11.37 5.39
CA THR A 473 15.00 -10.89 4.04
C THR A 473 15.29 -11.99 3.02
N GLY A 474 14.57 -11.96 1.89
CA GLY A 474 14.80 -12.89 0.77
C GLY A 474 16.06 -12.56 -0.06
N TRP A 475 16.81 -11.53 0.30
CA TRP A 475 17.92 -10.99 -0.50
C TRP A 475 19.27 -11.64 -0.16
N ALA A 476 19.30 -12.52 0.84
CA ALA A 476 20.50 -13.21 1.25
C ALA A 476 21.07 -14.05 0.08
N GLY A 477 22.33 -13.82 -0.27
CA GLY A 477 23.00 -14.52 -1.37
C GLY A 477 23.03 -13.76 -2.71
N LEU A 478 22.29 -12.65 -2.85
CA LEU A 478 22.40 -11.81 -4.05
C LEU A 478 23.74 -11.06 -4.10
N PRO A 479 24.43 -10.98 -5.26
CA PRO A 479 25.72 -10.28 -5.39
C PRO A 479 25.67 -8.79 -5.00
N GLN A 480 24.54 -8.14 -5.23
CA GLN A 480 24.30 -6.73 -4.92
C GLN A 480 23.87 -6.47 -3.47
N HIS A 481 23.73 -7.52 -2.64
CA HIS A 481 23.29 -7.41 -1.24
C HIS A 481 24.47 -7.57 -0.28
N ALA A 482 24.66 -6.57 0.59
CA ALA A 482 25.63 -6.60 1.67
C ALA A 482 24.95 -6.46 3.04
N ARG A 483 25.24 -7.40 3.95
CA ARG A 483 24.79 -7.30 5.35
C ARG A 483 25.86 -6.62 6.20
N LEU A 484 25.51 -5.51 6.83
CA LEU A 484 26.36 -4.75 7.74
C LEU A 484 25.85 -4.93 9.17
N ARG A 485 26.55 -5.76 9.94
CA ARG A 485 26.25 -5.94 11.37
C ARG A 485 26.89 -4.81 12.19
N VAL A 486 26.09 -4.18 13.05
CA VAL A 486 26.49 -3.11 13.95
C VAL A 486 26.48 -3.67 15.37
N ASP A 487 27.66 -3.99 15.88
CA ASP A 487 27.85 -4.49 17.24
C ASP A 487 27.99 -3.34 18.24
N PRO A 488 27.82 -3.57 19.56
CA PRO A 488 28.14 -2.57 20.59
C PRO A 488 29.58 -2.04 20.46
N LEU A 489 29.84 -0.81 20.91
CA LEU A 489 31.18 -0.21 20.84
C LEU A 489 32.19 -1.03 21.65
N ALA A 490 33.41 -1.15 21.13
CA ALA A 490 34.50 -1.73 21.90
C ALA A 490 34.79 -0.86 23.14
N SER A 491 35.38 -1.44 24.19
CA SER A 491 35.64 -0.72 25.44
C SER A 491 36.47 0.58 25.26
N ALA A 492 37.36 0.63 24.27
CA ALA A 492 38.14 1.82 23.95
C ALA A 492 37.26 2.94 23.35
N GLU A 493 36.37 2.59 22.42
CA GLU A 493 35.45 3.50 21.73
C GLU A 493 34.33 3.96 22.68
N ALA A 494 33.81 3.07 23.51
CA ALA A 494 32.86 3.40 24.57
C ALA A 494 33.46 4.42 25.57
N ARG A 495 34.75 4.27 25.90
CA ARG A 495 35.48 5.24 26.74
C ARG A 495 35.65 6.59 26.05
N GLU A 496 35.89 6.59 24.73
CA GLU A 496 35.96 7.83 23.94
C GLU A 496 34.60 8.54 23.89
N LEU A 497 33.50 7.81 23.67
CA LEU A 497 32.15 8.38 23.74
C LEU A 497 31.85 8.96 25.13
N LEU A 498 32.16 8.23 26.21
CA LEU A 498 31.98 8.71 27.58
C LEU A 498 32.84 9.93 27.89
N ARG A 499 34.06 10.02 27.35
CA ARG A 499 34.91 11.21 27.47
C ARG A 499 34.24 12.43 26.84
N VAL A 500 33.66 12.29 25.65
CA VAL A 500 32.94 13.40 24.99
C VAL A 500 31.70 13.81 25.80
N LEU A 501 30.99 12.84 26.37
CA LEU A 501 29.77 13.08 27.15
C LEU A 501 30.06 13.69 28.53
N MET A 502 31.15 13.26 29.18
CA MET A 502 31.43 13.57 30.58
C MET A 502 32.60 14.54 30.82
N GLY A 503 33.51 14.66 29.87
CA GLY A 503 34.76 15.40 30.02
C GLY A 503 35.94 14.54 30.50
N ASP A 504 37.11 15.18 30.63
CA ASP A 504 38.41 14.53 30.89
C ASP A 504 38.83 14.52 32.39
N ASP A 505 37.90 14.74 33.32
CA ASP A 505 38.25 14.75 34.75
C ASP A 505 38.69 13.35 35.23
N SER A 506 39.94 13.27 35.72
CA SER A 506 40.53 12.07 36.32
C SER A 506 39.66 11.40 37.39
N ARG A 507 38.84 12.16 38.12
CA ARG A 507 37.93 11.66 39.17
C ARG A 507 36.76 10.83 38.61
N LEU A 508 36.49 10.91 37.31
CA LEU A 508 35.43 10.14 36.63
C LEU A 508 35.89 8.76 36.18
N THR A 509 37.20 8.47 36.21
CA THR A 509 37.80 7.25 35.65
C THR A 509 37.16 5.95 36.18
N SER A 510 36.89 5.88 37.49
CA SER A 510 36.28 4.70 38.11
C SER A 510 34.82 4.51 37.68
N LEU A 511 34.10 5.62 37.48
CA LEU A 511 32.70 5.63 37.03
C LEU A 511 32.61 5.26 35.55
N VAL A 512 33.51 5.77 34.71
CA VAL A 512 33.63 5.39 33.30
C VAL A 512 33.90 3.90 33.15
N ARG A 513 34.77 3.31 33.98
CA ARG A 513 35.02 1.86 33.99
C ARG A 513 33.75 1.09 34.38
N ALA A 514 33.08 1.49 35.46
CA ALA A 514 31.86 0.84 35.91
C ALA A 514 30.72 0.90 34.87
N LEU A 515 30.59 2.02 34.15
CA LEU A 515 29.64 2.17 33.04
C LEU A 515 29.96 1.20 31.90
N ILE A 516 31.22 1.11 31.48
CA ILE A 516 31.63 0.19 30.40
C ILE A 516 31.40 -1.28 30.80
N ASP A 517 31.86 -1.68 31.98
CA ASP A 517 31.81 -3.06 32.46
C ASP A 517 30.36 -3.56 32.62
N ARG A 518 29.43 -2.66 32.96
CA ARG A 518 28.03 -3.01 33.26
C ARG A 518 27.08 -2.85 32.09
N ILE A 519 27.40 -1.96 31.14
CA ILE A 519 26.52 -1.61 30.00
C ILE A 519 26.96 -2.28 28.69
N GLY A 520 28.24 -2.65 28.57
CA GLY A 520 28.73 -3.42 27.41
C GLY A 520 28.80 -2.61 26.10
N GLY A 521 29.03 -1.29 26.17
CA GLY A 521 29.42 -0.48 25.00
C GLY A 521 28.28 -0.01 24.09
N ASN A 522 27.00 -0.24 24.44
CA ASN A 522 25.90 0.28 23.63
C ASN A 522 25.80 1.83 23.75
N PRO A 523 25.94 2.61 22.66
CA PRO A 523 26.01 4.08 22.71
C PRO A 523 24.80 4.73 23.37
N PHE A 524 23.59 4.31 23.01
CA PHE A 524 22.37 4.86 23.58
C PHE A 524 22.31 4.64 25.10
N PHE A 525 22.78 3.48 25.54
CA PHE A 525 22.77 3.08 26.93
C PHE A 525 23.77 3.92 27.75
N LEU A 526 24.92 4.24 27.17
CA LEU A 526 25.93 5.12 27.76
C LEU A 526 25.44 6.57 27.86
N GLU A 527 24.87 7.11 26.78
CA GLU A 527 24.28 8.46 26.75
C GLU A 527 23.22 8.64 27.84
N GLU A 528 22.31 7.68 27.94
CA GLU A 528 21.21 7.73 28.90
C GLU A 528 21.69 7.57 30.35
N SER A 529 22.72 6.75 30.58
CA SER A 529 23.33 6.60 31.90
C SER A 529 24.00 7.89 32.36
N VAL A 530 24.76 8.56 31.50
CA VAL A 530 25.38 9.85 31.82
C VAL A 530 24.31 10.90 32.13
N ARG A 531 23.23 10.96 31.35
CA ARG A 531 22.12 11.88 31.60
C ARG A 531 21.44 11.61 32.95
N SER A 532 21.15 10.35 33.25
CA SER A 532 20.60 9.92 34.55
C SER A 532 21.52 10.28 35.72
N LEU A 533 22.84 10.13 35.57
CA LEU A 533 23.83 10.48 36.60
C LEU A 533 23.93 12.00 36.84
N ALA A 534 23.76 12.81 35.79
CA ALA A 534 23.65 14.26 35.92
C ALA A 534 22.35 14.67 36.62
N GLU A 535 21.21 14.08 36.23
CA GLU A 535 19.90 14.34 36.85
C GLU A 535 19.84 13.98 38.34
N THR A 536 20.57 12.94 38.75
CA THR A 536 20.64 12.49 40.15
C THR A 536 21.68 13.25 40.99
N GLY A 537 22.36 14.23 40.40
CA GLY A 537 23.39 15.02 41.07
C GLY A 537 24.67 14.23 41.37
N VAL A 538 24.86 13.03 40.80
CA VAL A 538 26.12 12.29 40.87
C VAL A 538 27.18 12.99 40.01
N LEU A 539 26.75 13.58 38.90
CA LEU A 539 27.55 14.45 38.04
C LEU A 539 27.05 15.90 38.17
N GLU A 540 27.96 16.82 38.43
CA GLU A 540 27.71 18.27 38.49
C GLU A 540 28.47 18.97 37.37
N GLY A 541 27.89 20.03 36.78
CA GLY A 541 28.49 20.79 35.69
C GLY A 541 27.69 20.73 34.39
N ALA A 542 28.33 21.10 33.28
CA ALA A 542 27.72 21.08 31.95
C ALA A 542 28.09 19.79 31.19
N PRO A 543 27.28 19.35 30.21
CA PRO A 543 27.63 18.26 29.30
C PRO A 543 29.05 18.41 28.73
N GLY A 544 29.86 17.35 28.76
CA GLY A 544 31.26 17.37 28.34
C GLY A 544 32.25 18.00 29.32
N ALA A 545 31.79 18.51 30.46
CA ALA A 545 32.61 19.10 31.52
C ALA A 545 32.07 18.77 32.92
N TYR A 546 31.56 17.55 33.09
CA TYR A 546 31.04 17.08 34.36
C TYR A 546 32.16 16.82 35.38
N ARG A 547 31.83 16.96 36.65
CA ARG A 547 32.64 16.55 37.79
C ARG A 547 31.82 15.63 38.68
N ARG A 548 32.49 14.71 39.37
CA ARG A 548 31.81 13.87 40.35
C ARG A 548 31.45 14.70 41.58
N SER A 549 30.19 14.63 42.02
CA SER A 549 29.77 15.27 43.28
C SER A 549 30.33 14.52 44.49
N ASP A 550 30.82 15.28 45.48
CA ASP A 550 31.32 14.75 46.76
C ASP A 550 30.19 14.40 47.75
N ARG A 551 28.92 14.72 47.42
CA ARG A 551 27.75 14.60 48.32
C ARG A 551 26.87 13.36 48.09
N SER A 552 27.23 12.46 47.17
CA SER A 552 26.33 11.38 46.71
C SER A 552 26.79 9.98 47.19
N PRO A 553 25.87 9.10 47.66
CA PRO A 553 26.18 7.73 48.07
C PRO A 553 26.43 6.80 46.86
N ALA A 554 26.61 5.49 47.11
CA ALA A 554 27.00 4.48 46.13
C ALA A 554 26.23 4.57 44.80
N VAL A 555 26.96 4.58 43.68
CA VAL A 555 26.42 4.72 42.33
C VAL A 555 25.80 3.40 41.88
N GLU A 556 24.47 3.28 41.97
CA GLU A 556 23.73 2.17 41.37
C GLU A 556 23.56 2.40 39.87
N ILE A 557 24.32 1.68 39.05
CA ILE A 557 24.13 1.62 37.60
C ILE A 557 23.16 0.46 37.30
N PRO A 558 21.94 0.73 36.80
CA PRO A 558 21.01 -0.35 36.46
C PRO A 558 21.59 -1.24 35.36
N ALA A 559 21.28 -2.54 35.41
CA ALA A 559 21.84 -3.54 34.47
C ALA A 559 21.17 -3.52 33.07
N THR A 560 20.03 -2.82 32.91
CA THR A 560 19.29 -2.76 31.64
C THR A 560 18.75 -1.35 31.37
N ILE A 561 18.44 -1.06 30.11
CA ILE A 561 18.13 0.32 29.69
C ILE A 561 16.67 0.62 29.78
N ARG A 562 15.85 -0.42 29.70
CA ARG A 562 14.48 -0.34 30.20
C ARG A 562 14.49 0.14 31.65
N ALA A 563 15.40 -0.35 32.50
CA ALA A 563 15.49 0.10 33.90
C ALA A 563 16.01 1.54 34.05
N ILE A 564 17.00 1.97 33.25
CA ILE A 564 17.48 3.37 33.29
C ILE A 564 16.39 4.34 32.82
N VAL A 565 15.78 4.07 31.66
CA VAL A 565 14.71 4.91 31.10
C VAL A 565 13.50 4.92 32.05
N ALA A 566 13.11 3.76 32.61
CA ALA A 566 12.02 3.68 33.59
C ALA A 566 12.35 4.51 34.83
N SER A 567 13.57 4.41 35.36
CA SER A 567 14.01 5.22 36.51
C SER A 567 13.96 6.72 36.23
N ARG A 568 14.33 7.16 35.01
CA ARG A 568 14.19 8.57 34.63
C ARG A 568 12.73 9.00 34.53
N ILE A 569 11.86 8.17 33.96
CA ILE A 569 10.42 8.42 33.90
C ILE A 569 9.81 8.46 35.31
N ASP A 570 10.27 7.61 36.23
CA ASP A 570 9.78 7.55 37.61
C ASP A 570 10.16 8.78 38.44
N ARG A 571 11.21 9.51 38.06
CA ARG A 571 11.63 10.78 38.69
C ARG A 571 10.90 12.01 38.17
N LEU A 572 10.16 11.90 37.06
CA LEU A 572 9.34 13.00 36.57
C LEU A 572 8.28 13.37 37.59
N ALA A 573 7.94 14.67 37.66
CA ALA A 573 6.76 15.10 38.39
C ALA A 573 5.52 14.35 37.89
N GLN A 574 4.53 14.14 38.75
CA GLN A 574 3.39 13.29 38.45
C GLN A 574 2.65 13.72 37.16
N ASP A 575 2.52 15.02 36.94
CA ASP A 575 1.87 15.59 35.75
C ASP A 575 2.70 15.38 34.47
N ASP A 576 4.02 15.58 34.56
CA ASP A 576 4.98 15.35 33.46
C ASP A 576 4.98 13.86 33.05
N LYS A 577 5.01 12.96 34.04
CA LYS A 577 4.95 11.51 33.84
C LYS A 577 3.64 11.09 33.16
N ARG A 578 2.50 11.58 33.64
CA ARG A 578 1.18 11.30 33.06
C ARG A 578 1.08 11.78 31.63
N LEU A 579 1.57 12.99 31.34
CA LEU A 579 1.56 13.54 29.98
C LEU A 579 2.44 12.72 29.03
N LEU A 580 3.65 12.34 29.46
CA LEU A 580 4.54 11.49 28.68
C LEU A 580 3.91 10.11 28.39
N GLN A 581 3.25 9.53 29.39
CA GLN A 581 2.49 8.28 29.24
C GLN A 581 1.32 8.43 28.27
N ALA A 582 0.54 9.51 28.35
CA ALA A 582 -0.55 9.79 27.41
C ALA A 582 -0.03 9.96 25.97
N ALA A 583 1.07 10.72 25.79
CA ALA A 583 1.74 10.86 24.51
C ALA A 583 2.17 9.50 23.92
N SER A 584 2.65 8.57 24.76
CA SER A 584 3.04 7.23 24.31
C SER A 584 1.88 6.37 23.79
N ILE A 585 0.63 6.69 24.16
CA ILE A 585 -0.56 5.98 23.65
C ILE A 585 -0.85 6.39 22.20
N ILE A 586 -0.62 7.65 21.83
CA ILE A 586 -0.84 8.17 20.46
C ILE A 586 0.15 7.53 19.49
N GLY A 587 1.42 7.44 19.89
CA GLY A 587 2.48 6.83 19.10
C GLY A 587 3.83 7.53 19.28
N LYS A 588 4.77 7.23 18.37
CA LYS A 588 6.09 7.89 18.34
C LYS A 588 5.96 9.37 17.98
N ASP A 589 5.16 9.66 16.96
CA ASP A 589 4.83 11.01 16.51
C ASP A 589 3.48 11.39 17.12
N VAL A 590 3.45 12.56 17.77
CA VAL A 590 2.41 12.99 18.70
C VAL A 590 1.96 14.39 18.29
N PRO A 591 0.97 14.47 17.39
CA PRO A 591 0.35 15.75 17.06
C PRO A 591 -0.25 16.38 18.31
N LEU A 592 0.06 17.65 18.58
CA LEU A 592 -0.43 18.36 19.76
C LEU A 592 -1.94 18.31 19.85
N GLY A 593 -2.61 18.40 18.72
CA GLY A 593 -4.06 18.33 18.68
C GLY A 593 -4.66 16.98 19.10
N LEU A 594 -3.93 15.86 18.96
CA LEU A 594 -4.36 14.58 19.52
C LEU A 594 -4.01 14.45 21.00
N LEU A 595 -2.92 15.10 21.44
CA LEU A 595 -2.45 15.07 22.82
C LEU A 595 -3.28 15.97 23.75
N GLU A 596 -3.62 17.18 23.31
CA GLU A 596 -4.35 18.19 24.09
C GLU A 596 -5.60 17.64 24.77
N PRO A 597 -6.51 16.93 24.05
CA PRO A 597 -7.73 16.43 24.67
C PRO A 597 -7.50 15.27 25.65
N ILE A 598 -6.37 14.55 25.54
CA ILE A 598 -6.06 13.39 26.38
C ILE A 598 -5.00 13.68 27.46
N ALA A 599 -4.46 14.91 27.50
CA ALA A 599 -3.35 15.29 28.34
C ALA A 599 -3.67 15.23 29.84
N GLU A 600 -4.95 15.13 30.22
CA GLU A 600 -5.44 15.16 31.60
C GLU A 600 -4.91 16.37 32.40
N LEU A 601 -4.60 17.48 31.72
CA LEU A 601 -4.05 18.71 32.28
C LEU A 601 -4.85 19.93 31.81
N PRO A 602 -4.98 20.99 32.64
CA PRO A 602 -5.53 22.26 32.18
C PRO A 602 -4.70 22.85 31.03
N ALA A 603 -5.35 23.45 30.03
CA ALA A 603 -4.69 24.11 28.90
C ALA A 603 -3.50 25.02 29.27
N PRO A 604 -3.55 25.87 30.32
CA PRO A 604 -2.40 26.71 30.70
C PRO A 604 -1.19 25.91 31.24
N ALA A 605 -1.39 24.69 31.74
CA ALA A 605 -0.33 23.83 32.27
C ALA A 605 0.32 22.92 31.22
N LEU A 606 -0.36 22.65 30.10
CA LEU A 606 0.11 21.72 29.07
C LEU A 606 1.43 22.14 28.43
N ARG A 607 1.50 23.35 27.87
CA ARG A 607 2.72 23.84 27.19
C ARG A 607 3.94 23.94 28.13
N PRO A 608 3.84 24.47 29.36
CA PRO A 608 4.93 24.40 30.32
C PRO A 608 5.40 22.97 30.63
N THR A 609 4.48 22.01 30.67
CA THR A 609 4.79 20.59 30.91
C THR A 609 5.50 19.96 29.71
N LEU A 610 5.06 20.26 28.49
CA LEU A 610 5.76 19.87 27.26
C LEU A 610 7.18 20.45 27.21
N ALA A 611 7.34 21.73 27.57
CA ALA A 611 8.66 22.36 27.66
C ALA A 611 9.58 21.67 28.68
N ARG A 612 9.05 21.24 29.84
CA ARG A 612 9.82 20.44 30.81
C ARG A 612 10.19 19.06 30.26
N LEU A 613 9.28 18.37 29.57
CA LEU A 613 9.56 17.10 28.92
C LEU A 613 10.58 17.23 27.76
N GLN A 614 10.59 18.36 27.08
CA GLN A 614 11.60 18.72 26.07
C GLN A 614 12.96 18.99 26.71
N ALA A 615 13.01 19.81 27.75
CA ALA A 615 14.24 20.10 28.50
C ALA A 615 14.83 18.84 29.14
N ALA A 616 13.99 17.92 29.62
CA ALA A 616 14.38 16.60 30.12
C ALA A 616 14.73 15.61 28.99
N GLY A 617 14.59 15.99 27.73
CA GLY A 617 14.99 15.19 26.58
C GLY A 617 14.17 13.91 26.38
N PHE A 618 12.88 13.93 26.72
CA PHE A 618 11.92 12.88 26.40
C PHE A 618 11.22 13.11 25.05
N LEU A 619 10.80 14.34 24.80
CA LEU A 619 10.09 14.77 23.58
C LEU A 619 10.86 15.88 22.86
N HIS A 620 10.67 16.04 21.56
CA HIS A 620 11.09 17.23 20.83
C HIS A 620 10.03 17.64 19.82
N GLU A 621 9.99 18.91 19.47
CA GLU A 621 9.04 19.48 18.51
C GLU A 621 9.59 19.34 17.08
N ARG A 622 8.83 18.71 16.20
CA ARG A 622 9.21 18.27 14.84
C ARG A 622 8.62 19.14 13.73
N GLY A 623 7.59 19.94 14.00
CA GLY A 623 6.97 20.81 13.01
C GLY A 623 6.19 21.93 13.68
N LEU A 624 6.41 23.17 13.22
CA LEU A 624 5.72 24.39 13.69
C LEU A 624 4.46 24.71 12.87
N LEU A 625 4.18 23.92 11.82
CA LEU A 625 3.07 24.15 10.89
C LEU A 625 2.49 22.81 10.37
N PRO A 626 1.17 22.69 10.21
CA PRO A 626 0.14 23.62 10.68
C PRO A 626 -0.32 23.38 12.13
N ASP A 627 -0.03 22.20 12.71
CA ASP A 627 -0.18 21.87 14.14
C ASP A 627 1.20 21.52 14.71
N PRO A 628 1.57 21.97 15.93
CA PRO A 628 2.79 21.53 16.59
C PRO A 628 2.80 20.00 16.73
N GLU A 629 3.83 19.35 16.22
CA GLU A 629 3.99 17.91 16.36
C GLU A 629 5.18 17.60 17.27
N PHE A 630 4.95 16.80 18.31
CA PHE A 630 6.00 16.31 19.20
C PHE A 630 6.40 14.90 18.80
N THR A 631 7.64 14.51 19.04
CA THR A 631 8.07 13.13 18.81
C THR A 631 9.06 12.67 19.86
N PHE A 632 8.96 11.40 20.22
CA PHE A 632 9.85 10.78 21.19
C PHE A 632 11.28 10.78 20.68
N ILE A 633 12.20 11.27 21.50
CA ILE A 633 13.63 11.37 21.17
C ILE A 633 14.23 9.99 20.87
N HIS A 634 13.75 8.94 21.56
CA HIS A 634 14.14 7.56 21.31
C HIS A 634 12.93 6.63 21.27
N ALA A 635 12.92 5.69 20.33
CA ALA A 635 11.88 4.67 20.22
C ALA A 635 11.76 3.81 21.48
N LEU A 636 12.89 3.53 22.16
CA LEU A 636 12.87 2.80 23.43
C LEU A 636 12.21 3.60 24.55
N THR A 637 12.33 4.93 24.55
CA THR A 637 11.66 5.79 25.53
C THR A 637 10.14 5.75 25.38
N HIS A 638 9.65 5.77 24.13
CA HIS A 638 8.26 5.48 23.83
C HIS A 638 7.85 4.08 24.31
N GLU A 639 8.62 3.03 23.99
CA GLU A 639 8.31 1.65 24.40
C GLU A 639 8.22 1.51 25.93
N VAL A 640 9.15 2.11 26.69
CA VAL A 640 9.17 2.05 28.16
C VAL A 640 8.04 2.88 28.76
N ALA A 641 7.77 4.09 28.24
CA ALA A 641 6.65 4.92 28.67
C ALA A 641 5.32 4.19 28.46
N TYR A 642 5.10 3.62 27.27
CA TYR A 642 3.91 2.84 26.94
C TYR A 642 3.78 1.60 27.83
N ALA A 643 4.86 0.82 27.96
CA ALA A 643 4.90 -0.39 28.78
C ALA A 643 4.67 -0.11 30.28
N GLY A 644 5.01 1.09 30.75
CA GLY A 644 4.77 1.53 32.13
C GLY A 644 3.32 1.92 32.45
N VAL A 645 2.46 2.09 31.44
CA VAL A 645 1.04 2.39 31.67
C VAL A 645 0.29 1.10 32.04
N LEU A 646 -0.50 1.13 33.11
CA LEU A 646 -1.38 0.02 33.50
C LEU A 646 -2.43 -0.27 32.42
N HIS A 647 -2.81 -1.54 32.28
CA HIS A 647 -3.74 -1.98 31.23
C HIS A 647 -5.05 -1.18 31.20
N GLU A 648 -5.72 -1.01 32.35
CA GLU A 648 -6.97 -0.26 32.46
C GLU A 648 -6.82 1.21 32.01
N ARG A 649 -5.68 1.83 32.32
CA ARG A 649 -5.41 3.21 31.89
C ARG A 649 -5.09 3.28 30.39
N ARG A 650 -4.41 2.28 29.83
CA ARG A 650 -4.20 2.20 28.37
C ARG A 650 -5.53 2.10 27.64
N ARG A 651 -6.45 1.27 28.14
CA ARG A 651 -7.79 1.10 27.58
C ARG A 651 -8.52 2.45 27.50
N VAL A 652 -8.60 3.18 28.61
CA VAL A 652 -9.22 4.52 28.65
C VAL A 652 -8.56 5.50 27.68
N LEU A 653 -7.23 5.58 27.67
CA LEU A 653 -6.52 6.51 26.79
C LEU A 653 -6.66 6.15 25.31
N HIS A 654 -6.61 4.87 24.93
CA HIS A 654 -6.85 4.44 23.55
C HIS A 654 -8.28 4.77 23.10
N ALA A 655 -9.27 4.59 23.97
CA ALA A 655 -10.66 4.96 23.69
C ALA A 655 -10.80 6.46 23.42
N HIS A 656 -10.21 7.31 24.28
CA HIS A 656 -10.21 8.76 24.07
C HIS A 656 -9.48 9.17 22.78
N VAL A 657 -8.33 8.54 22.47
CA VAL A 657 -7.63 8.82 21.20
C VAL A 657 -8.49 8.48 20.00
N ALA A 658 -9.19 7.33 20.02
CA ALA A 658 -10.10 6.96 18.93
C ALA A 658 -11.22 8.01 18.75
N GLU A 659 -11.80 8.50 19.85
CA GLU A 659 -12.83 9.55 19.81
C GLU A 659 -12.29 10.87 19.23
N VAL A 660 -11.11 11.31 19.67
CA VAL A 660 -10.49 12.55 19.18
C VAL A 660 -10.16 12.45 17.69
N ILE A 661 -9.66 11.31 17.22
CA ILE A 661 -9.40 11.07 15.79
C ILE A 661 -10.72 11.16 15.01
N GLU A 662 -11.78 10.51 15.49
CA GLU A 662 -13.10 10.48 14.83
C GLU A 662 -13.73 11.88 14.72
N GLN A 663 -13.62 12.70 15.77
CA GLN A 663 -14.12 14.08 15.79
C GLN A 663 -13.34 14.97 14.82
N ARG A 664 -12.01 14.82 14.75
CA ARG A 664 -11.14 15.64 13.90
C ARG A 664 -11.15 15.21 12.44
N ALA A 665 -11.47 13.96 12.15
CA ALA A 665 -11.38 13.44 10.80
C ALA A 665 -12.39 14.09 9.83
N GLY A 666 -13.54 14.59 10.31
CA GLY A 666 -14.55 15.24 9.45
C GLY A 666 -14.88 14.39 8.22
N ASP A 667 -14.73 14.96 7.01
CA ASP A 667 -14.90 14.25 5.73
C ASP A 667 -13.71 13.35 5.35
N ARG A 668 -12.56 13.48 6.02
CA ARG A 668 -11.33 12.68 5.82
C ARG A 668 -11.27 11.42 6.68
N ARG A 669 -12.43 10.89 7.13
CA ARG A 669 -12.52 9.65 7.91
C ARG A 669 -11.84 8.46 7.22
N ALA A 670 -11.91 8.40 5.89
CA ALA A 670 -11.28 7.36 5.09
C ALA A 670 -9.76 7.24 5.31
N ASP A 671 -9.06 8.35 5.58
CA ASP A 671 -7.60 8.38 5.76
C ASP A 671 -7.12 7.91 7.14
N THR A 672 -8.06 7.71 8.07
CA THR A 672 -7.75 7.40 9.48
C THR A 672 -8.32 6.07 9.95
N VAL A 673 -8.98 5.30 9.07
CA VAL A 673 -9.72 4.07 9.41
C VAL A 673 -8.83 3.04 10.13
N GLU A 674 -7.60 2.81 9.68
CA GLU A 674 -6.70 1.83 10.30
C GLU A 674 -6.25 2.29 11.70
N ARG A 675 -6.02 3.59 11.89
CA ARG A 675 -5.69 4.16 13.21
C ARG A 675 -6.90 4.07 14.13
N LEU A 676 -8.10 4.39 13.63
CA LEU A 676 -9.34 4.25 14.38
C LEU A 676 -9.58 2.78 14.78
N ALA A 677 -9.38 1.83 13.88
CA ALA A 677 -9.48 0.41 14.17
C ALA A 677 -8.50 -0.02 15.28
N TYR A 678 -7.23 0.40 15.19
CA TYR A 678 -6.22 0.11 16.20
C TYR A 678 -6.57 0.68 17.59
N HIS A 679 -6.88 1.98 17.67
CA HIS A 679 -7.20 2.63 18.94
C HIS A 679 -8.55 2.17 19.52
N ALA A 680 -9.57 1.95 18.68
CA ALA A 680 -10.85 1.42 19.16
C ALA A 680 -10.71 0.00 19.73
N PHE A 681 -9.96 -0.88 19.06
CA PHE A 681 -9.71 -2.23 19.54
C PHE A 681 -8.93 -2.24 20.86
N ARG A 682 -7.83 -1.47 20.95
CA ARG A 682 -7.01 -1.35 22.16
C ARG A 682 -7.71 -0.60 23.29
N GLY A 683 -8.67 0.25 22.95
CA GLY A 683 -9.53 0.96 23.89
C GLY A 683 -10.74 0.15 24.34
N GLU A 684 -10.93 -1.06 23.82
CA GLU A 684 -12.09 -1.92 24.07
C GLU A 684 -13.43 -1.22 23.77
N VAL A 685 -13.42 -0.32 22.78
CA VAL A 685 -14.62 0.33 22.24
C VAL A 685 -15.18 -0.59 21.16
N TRP A 686 -15.72 -1.73 21.59
CA TRP A 686 -15.97 -2.90 20.75
C TRP A 686 -16.83 -2.62 19.50
N GLU A 687 -17.91 -1.84 19.62
CA GLU A 687 -18.76 -1.46 18.48
C GLU A 687 -17.98 -0.70 17.39
N LYS A 688 -17.17 0.28 17.80
CA LYS A 688 -16.30 1.04 16.89
C LYS A 688 -15.18 0.16 16.35
N ALA A 689 -14.64 -0.75 17.17
CA ALA A 689 -13.58 -1.67 16.76
C ALA A 689 -14.08 -2.62 15.67
N VAL A 690 -15.29 -3.18 15.78
CA VAL A 690 -15.94 -3.97 14.72
C VAL A 690 -16.07 -3.16 13.44
N THR A 691 -16.65 -1.97 13.54
CA THR A 691 -16.94 -1.08 12.40
C THR A 691 -15.66 -0.70 11.65
N TYR A 692 -14.68 -0.13 12.35
CA TYR A 692 -13.45 0.37 11.73
C TYR A 692 -12.53 -0.76 11.26
N SER A 693 -12.47 -1.90 11.96
CA SER A 693 -11.67 -3.04 11.50
C SER A 693 -12.27 -3.67 10.24
N ARG A 694 -13.62 -3.73 10.12
CA ARG A 694 -14.28 -4.16 8.87
C ARG A 694 -13.97 -3.22 7.71
N LEU A 695 -14.06 -1.91 7.92
CA LEU A 695 -13.74 -0.91 6.90
C LEU A 695 -12.26 -0.97 6.48
N ALA A 696 -11.34 -1.12 7.44
CA ALA A 696 -9.91 -1.34 7.16
C ALA A 696 -9.68 -2.62 6.33
N GLY A 697 -10.38 -3.70 6.67
CA GLY A 697 -10.33 -4.96 5.93
C GLY A 697 -10.84 -4.81 4.50
N ALA A 698 -11.99 -4.16 4.30
CA ALA A 698 -12.55 -3.88 2.97
C ALA A 698 -11.60 -3.02 2.11
N ARG A 699 -10.96 -2.01 2.72
CA ARG A 699 -9.94 -1.19 2.05
C ARG A 699 -8.69 -2.00 1.68
N ALA A 700 -8.26 -2.90 2.55
CA ALA A 700 -7.16 -3.81 2.27
C ALA A 700 -7.50 -4.77 1.13
N VAL A 701 -8.72 -5.33 1.07
CA VAL A 701 -9.22 -6.12 -0.08
C VAL A 701 -9.20 -5.28 -1.36
N ALA A 702 -9.67 -4.02 -1.29
CA ALA A 702 -9.63 -3.13 -2.45
C ALA A 702 -8.19 -2.85 -2.96
N ARG A 703 -7.19 -2.91 -2.08
CA ARG A 703 -5.77 -2.79 -2.43
C ARG A 703 -5.08 -4.15 -2.71
N ALA A 704 -5.83 -5.25 -2.74
CA ALA A 704 -5.34 -6.64 -2.80
C ALA A 704 -4.27 -6.99 -1.74
N ALA A 705 -4.33 -6.30 -0.59
CA ALA A 705 -3.53 -6.58 0.60
C ALA A 705 -4.22 -7.69 1.41
N ASN A 706 -4.25 -8.90 0.85
CA ASN A 706 -5.08 -10.00 1.38
C ASN A 706 -4.67 -10.45 2.79
N VAL A 707 -3.38 -10.38 3.13
CA VAL A 707 -2.89 -10.73 4.48
C VAL A 707 -3.39 -9.73 5.52
N GLU A 708 -3.28 -8.44 5.20
CA GLU A 708 -3.74 -7.35 6.04
C GLU A 708 -5.27 -7.34 6.15
N ALA A 709 -5.98 -7.65 5.06
CA ALA A 709 -7.42 -7.79 5.05
C ALA A 709 -7.90 -8.88 6.03
N VAL A 710 -7.26 -10.07 5.99
CA VAL A 710 -7.58 -11.15 6.92
C VAL A 710 -7.35 -10.72 8.37
N ALA A 711 -6.21 -10.09 8.67
CA ALA A 711 -5.91 -9.62 10.02
C ALA A 711 -6.96 -8.60 10.53
N CYS A 712 -7.38 -7.65 9.68
CA CYS A 712 -8.41 -6.67 10.02
C CYS A 712 -9.78 -7.32 10.26
N PHE A 713 -10.21 -8.26 9.43
CA PHE A 713 -11.49 -8.95 9.63
C PHE A 713 -11.46 -9.91 10.84
N GLU A 714 -10.35 -10.59 11.11
CA GLU A 714 -10.16 -11.38 12.33
C GLU A 714 -10.21 -10.50 13.58
N GLN A 715 -9.61 -9.31 13.53
CA GLN A 715 -9.72 -8.33 14.60
C GLN A 715 -11.17 -7.86 14.80
N ALA A 716 -11.93 -7.65 13.71
CA ALA A 716 -13.35 -7.33 13.78
C ALA A 716 -14.17 -8.46 14.42
N LEU A 717 -13.89 -9.73 14.07
CA LEU A 717 -14.54 -10.90 14.67
C LEU A 717 -14.23 -11.02 16.17
N ALA A 718 -12.97 -10.82 16.57
CA ALA A 718 -12.58 -10.83 17.97
C ALA A 718 -13.27 -9.71 18.77
N ALA A 719 -13.38 -8.50 18.21
CA ALA A 719 -14.10 -7.41 18.84
C ALA A 719 -15.60 -7.71 19.01
N LEU A 720 -16.18 -8.43 18.05
CA LEU A 720 -17.60 -8.80 18.06
C LEU A 720 -17.95 -9.75 19.20
N GLU A 721 -17.04 -10.64 19.60
CA GLU A 721 -17.23 -11.59 20.72
C GLU A 721 -17.41 -10.88 22.07
N HIS A 722 -16.97 -9.63 22.19
CA HIS A 722 -17.07 -8.84 23.41
C HIS A 722 -18.35 -7.98 23.50
N LEU A 723 -19.20 -7.97 22.47
CA LEU A 723 -20.46 -7.23 22.53
C LEU A 723 -21.45 -7.90 23.50
N PRO A 724 -22.17 -7.13 24.32
CA PRO A 724 -23.06 -7.67 25.37
C PRO A 724 -24.19 -8.54 24.80
N ASP A 725 -24.65 -8.24 23.58
CA ASP A 725 -25.70 -8.98 22.89
C ASP A 725 -25.15 -9.86 21.76
N SER A 726 -24.14 -10.68 22.07
CA SER A 726 -23.52 -11.62 21.11
C SER A 726 -24.49 -12.58 20.42
N SER A 727 -25.69 -12.78 20.99
CA SER A 727 -26.79 -13.58 20.41
C SER A 727 -27.89 -12.77 19.73
N SER A 728 -27.78 -11.44 19.64
CA SER A 728 -28.73 -10.60 18.91
C SER A 728 -28.70 -10.89 17.41
N ALA A 729 -29.83 -10.66 16.74
CA ALA A 729 -29.92 -10.83 15.29
C ALA A 729 -28.90 -9.94 14.55
N GLU A 730 -28.66 -8.72 15.03
CA GLU A 730 -27.67 -7.81 14.45
C GLU A 730 -26.24 -8.33 14.59
N THR A 731 -25.86 -8.80 15.78
CA THR A 731 -24.50 -9.34 16.00
C THR A 731 -24.27 -10.60 15.20
N LEU A 732 -25.25 -11.50 15.12
CA LEU A 732 -25.17 -12.69 14.27
C LEU A 732 -25.06 -12.32 12.77
N ALA A 733 -25.75 -11.26 12.34
CA ALA A 733 -25.69 -10.78 10.95
C ALA A 733 -24.31 -10.21 10.63
N GLN A 734 -23.73 -9.38 11.52
CA GLN A 734 -22.37 -8.87 11.39
C GLN A 734 -21.32 -9.99 11.43
N ALA A 735 -21.48 -10.97 12.32
CA ALA A 735 -20.62 -12.15 12.43
C ALA A 735 -20.62 -12.98 11.14
N THR A 736 -21.80 -13.10 10.51
CA THR A 736 -21.97 -13.76 9.21
C THR A 736 -21.27 -12.96 8.14
N ASP A 737 -21.57 -11.66 8.01
CA ASP A 737 -21.01 -10.79 6.98
C ASP A 737 -19.48 -10.73 7.02
N LEU A 738 -18.87 -10.60 8.21
CA LEU A 738 -17.41 -10.61 8.37
C LEU A 738 -16.77 -11.92 7.89
N ARG A 739 -17.43 -13.06 8.13
CA ARG A 739 -16.99 -14.36 7.60
C ARG A 739 -17.15 -14.43 6.10
N LEU A 740 -18.21 -13.82 5.54
CA LEU A 740 -18.38 -13.73 4.09
C LEU A 740 -17.27 -12.88 3.47
N ASP A 741 -16.94 -11.74 4.08
CA ASP A 741 -15.91 -10.76 3.68
C ASP A 741 -14.48 -11.33 3.80
N LEU A 742 -14.24 -12.28 4.72
CA LEU A 742 -12.96 -13.00 4.88
C LEU A 742 -12.65 -13.96 3.74
N ARG A 743 -13.66 -14.51 3.05
CA ARG A 743 -13.45 -15.59 2.07
C ARG A 743 -12.67 -15.15 0.84
N PRO A 744 -12.98 -14.01 0.17
CA PRO A 744 -12.19 -13.57 -0.98
C PRO A 744 -10.68 -13.47 -0.69
N PRO A 745 -10.21 -12.77 0.37
CA PRO A 745 -8.77 -12.72 0.64
C PRO A 745 -8.18 -14.07 1.06
N LEU A 746 -8.92 -14.93 1.78
CA LEU A 746 -8.45 -16.30 2.11
C LEU A 746 -8.30 -17.18 0.86
N LEU A 747 -9.24 -17.08 -0.10
CA LEU A 747 -9.19 -17.80 -1.37
C LEU A 747 -7.98 -17.36 -2.19
N GLN A 748 -7.71 -16.05 -2.26
CA GLN A 748 -6.54 -15.50 -2.97
C GLN A 748 -5.21 -15.90 -2.31
N LEU A 749 -5.21 -16.18 -1.00
CA LEU A 749 -4.04 -16.69 -0.27
C LEU A 749 -3.90 -18.22 -0.33
N GLY A 750 -4.81 -18.93 -1.03
CA GLY A 750 -4.82 -20.40 -1.08
C GLY A 750 -5.18 -21.08 0.25
N ARG A 751 -5.71 -20.34 1.23
CA ARG A 751 -6.07 -20.84 2.58
C ARG A 751 -7.44 -21.55 2.57
N LEU A 752 -7.59 -22.55 1.69
CA LEU A 752 -8.88 -23.21 1.40
C LEU A 752 -9.55 -23.82 2.65
N ASN A 753 -8.80 -24.43 3.56
CA ASN A 753 -9.37 -25.03 4.77
C ASN A 753 -10.07 -23.99 5.66
N GLU A 754 -9.54 -22.77 5.70
CA GLU A 754 -10.14 -21.67 6.44
C GLU A 754 -11.34 -21.08 5.70
N VAL A 755 -11.31 -21.08 4.36
CA VAL A 755 -12.51 -20.74 3.57
C VAL A 755 -13.67 -21.66 3.95
N LEU A 756 -13.43 -22.98 4.07
CA LEU A 756 -14.46 -23.93 4.49
C LEU A 756 -14.93 -23.66 5.93
N SER A 757 -14.01 -23.56 6.89
CA SER A 757 -14.40 -23.39 8.30
C SER A 757 -15.23 -22.12 8.51
N ARG A 758 -14.81 -21.00 7.91
CA ARG A 758 -15.54 -19.71 7.99
C ARG A 758 -16.88 -19.77 7.26
N SER A 759 -16.98 -20.49 6.15
CA SER A 759 -18.23 -20.65 5.41
C SER A 759 -19.24 -21.50 6.20
N LEU A 760 -18.81 -22.61 6.82
CA LEU A 760 -19.68 -23.45 7.65
C LEU A 760 -20.14 -22.72 8.93
N GLU A 761 -19.29 -21.90 9.54
CA GLU A 761 -19.70 -21.03 10.64
C GLU A 761 -20.75 -20.01 10.17
N ALA A 762 -20.53 -19.37 9.02
CA ALA A 762 -21.48 -18.44 8.42
C ALA A 762 -22.81 -19.11 8.07
N GLU A 763 -22.80 -20.35 7.58
CA GLU A 763 -24.01 -21.16 7.33
C GLU A 763 -24.84 -21.27 8.62
N ARG A 764 -24.22 -21.75 9.72
CA ARG A 764 -24.90 -21.92 11.01
C ARG A 764 -25.51 -20.63 11.52
N LEU A 765 -24.80 -19.49 11.39
CA LEU A 765 -25.27 -18.19 11.84
C LEU A 765 -26.43 -17.68 10.98
N ALA A 766 -26.31 -17.77 9.65
CA ALA A 766 -27.35 -17.36 8.72
C ALA A 766 -28.61 -18.23 8.84
N SER A 767 -28.48 -19.54 9.07
CA SER A 767 -29.62 -20.44 9.32
C SER A 767 -30.35 -20.06 10.62
N ARG A 768 -29.62 -19.71 11.69
CA ARG A 768 -30.24 -19.23 12.94
C ARG A 768 -31.00 -17.92 12.76
N LEU A 769 -30.56 -17.07 11.85
CA LEU A 769 -31.23 -15.81 11.50
C LEU A 769 -32.46 -16.02 10.61
N GLY A 770 -32.53 -17.13 9.88
CA GLY A 770 -33.52 -17.31 8.81
C GLY A 770 -33.31 -16.34 7.64
N ASP A 771 -32.06 -15.96 7.37
CA ASP A 771 -31.72 -15.02 6.28
C ASP A 771 -31.26 -15.79 5.02
N ASP A 772 -32.21 -16.03 4.13
CA ASP A 772 -31.99 -16.75 2.88
C ASP A 772 -30.96 -16.07 1.97
N ARG A 773 -30.90 -14.73 1.96
CA ARG A 773 -29.92 -13.99 1.15
C ARG A 773 -28.50 -14.25 1.62
N ARG A 774 -28.25 -14.28 2.93
CA ARG A 774 -26.94 -14.64 3.49
C ARG A 774 -26.63 -16.12 3.27
N LEU A 775 -27.61 -17.02 3.43
CA LEU A 775 -27.43 -18.45 3.15
C LEU A 775 -27.06 -18.71 1.70
N ALA A 776 -27.74 -18.10 0.75
CA ALA A 776 -27.38 -18.13 -0.67
C ALA A 776 -25.93 -17.70 -0.91
N ASN A 777 -25.50 -16.59 -0.31
CA ASN A 777 -24.11 -16.13 -0.37
C ASN A 777 -23.13 -17.04 0.36
N VAL A 778 -23.56 -17.92 1.28
CA VAL A 778 -22.72 -18.97 1.84
C VAL A 778 -22.60 -20.13 0.85
N TYR A 779 -23.74 -20.61 0.34
CA TYR A 779 -23.81 -21.77 -0.54
C TYR A 779 -23.04 -21.57 -1.83
N THR A 780 -23.11 -20.40 -2.48
CA THR A 780 -22.32 -20.09 -3.68
C THR A 780 -20.81 -20.33 -3.51
N TYR A 781 -20.28 -20.19 -2.30
CA TYR A 781 -18.87 -20.42 -1.99
C TYR A 781 -18.60 -21.86 -1.57
N LEU A 782 -19.50 -22.48 -0.81
CA LEU A 782 -19.38 -23.91 -0.47
C LEU A 782 -19.43 -24.77 -1.73
N VAL A 783 -20.28 -24.43 -2.70
CA VAL A 783 -20.31 -25.08 -4.02
C VAL A 783 -18.95 -24.96 -4.71
N ASN A 784 -18.37 -23.75 -4.77
CA ASN A 784 -17.05 -23.54 -5.37
C ASN A 784 -15.95 -24.33 -4.64
N TYR A 785 -15.93 -24.28 -3.31
CA TYR A 785 -14.95 -24.99 -2.49
C TYR A 785 -15.02 -26.51 -2.71
N HIS A 786 -16.21 -27.11 -2.60
CA HIS A 786 -16.38 -28.56 -2.77
C HIS A 786 -16.12 -28.99 -4.21
N TYR A 787 -16.44 -28.14 -5.20
CA TYR A 787 -16.01 -28.33 -6.58
C TYR A 787 -14.47 -28.37 -6.67
N LEU A 788 -13.75 -27.38 -6.14
CA LEU A 788 -12.28 -27.34 -6.16
C LEU A 788 -11.64 -28.53 -5.43
N LYS A 789 -12.28 -29.04 -4.36
CA LYS A 789 -11.80 -30.20 -3.60
C LYS A 789 -12.16 -31.55 -4.20
N GLY A 790 -12.87 -31.59 -5.33
CA GLY A 790 -13.27 -32.85 -5.96
C GLY A 790 -14.26 -33.64 -5.11
N GLU A 791 -15.18 -32.93 -4.45
CA GLU A 791 -16.24 -33.47 -3.57
C GLU A 791 -17.62 -33.22 -4.22
N PRO A 792 -17.94 -33.93 -5.33
CA PRO A 792 -19.06 -33.58 -6.21
C PRO A 792 -20.43 -33.69 -5.54
N ASP A 793 -20.62 -34.64 -4.62
CA ASP A 793 -21.92 -34.85 -3.97
C ASP A 793 -22.30 -33.65 -3.09
N LEU A 794 -21.34 -33.12 -2.31
CA LEU A 794 -21.54 -31.89 -1.52
C LEU A 794 -21.69 -30.65 -2.40
N ALA A 795 -20.92 -30.58 -3.50
CA ALA A 795 -21.02 -29.46 -4.43
C ALA A 795 -22.42 -29.39 -5.09
N ILE A 796 -23.01 -30.54 -5.44
CA ILE A 796 -24.39 -30.64 -5.96
C ILE A 796 -25.38 -30.24 -4.87
N GLU A 797 -25.26 -30.78 -3.66
CA GLU A 797 -26.19 -30.50 -2.55
C GLU A 797 -26.28 -28.99 -2.26
N TYR A 798 -25.13 -28.32 -2.09
CA TYR A 798 -25.11 -26.88 -1.87
C TYR A 798 -25.59 -26.09 -3.09
N GLY A 799 -25.38 -26.61 -4.31
CA GLY A 799 -25.82 -25.98 -5.55
C GLY A 799 -27.34 -26.00 -5.70
N GLU A 800 -27.97 -27.13 -5.37
CA GLU A 800 -29.42 -27.30 -5.35
C GLU A 800 -30.07 -26.42 -4.27
N ARG A 801 -29.49 -26.35 -3.06
CA ARG A 801 -29.95 -25.43 -2.01
C ARG A 801 -29.85 -23.97 -2.45
N CYS A 802 -28.78 -23.60 -3.14
CA CYS A 802 -28.60 -22.26 -3.67
C CYS A 802 -29.63 -21.91 -4.76
N LEU A 803 -29.92 -22.85 -5.66
CA LEU A 803 -30.96 -22.68 -6.69
C LEU A 803 -32.35 -22.55 -6.08
N ALA A 804 -32.68 -23.36 -5.06
CA ALA A 804 -33.96 -23.29 -4.37
C ALA A 804 -34.20 -21.90 -3.74
N ILE A 805 -33.16 -21.31 -3.13
CA ILE A 805 -33.24 -19.93 -2.61
C ILE A 805 -33.42 -18.94 -3.76
N ALA A 806 -32.62 -19.06 -4.83
CA ALA A 806 -32.72 -18.16 -5.99
C ALA A 806 -34.10 -18.19 -6.66
N GLU A 807 -34.76 -19.35 -6.69
CA GLU A 807 -36.14 -19.51 -7.16
C GLU A 807 -37.13 -18.84 -6.21
N ALA A 808 -37.00 -19.06 -4.89
CA ALA A 808 -37.88 -18.47 -3.90
C ALA A 808 -37.78 -16.94 -3.81
N THR A 809 -36.59 -16.36 -4.02
CA THR A 809 -36.35 -14.91 -3.94
C THR A 809 -36.43 -14.18 -5.28
N ASP A 810 -36.65 -14.90 -6.37
CA ASP A 810 -36.55 -14.42 -7.75
C ASP A 810 -35.25 -13.65 -8.08
N ASP A 811 -34.12 -14.14 -7.56
CA ASP A 811 -32.80 -13.52 -7.78
C ASP A 811 -32.09 -14.17 -8.98
N GLU A 812 -32.16 -13.50 -10.14
CA GLU A 812 -31.55 -14.01 -11.38
C GLU A 812 -30.01 -14.03 -11.32
N THR A 813 -29.38 -13.15 -10.53
CA THR A 813 -27.91 -13.14 -10.40
C THR A 813 -27.44 -14.38 -9.67
N LEU A 814 -28.11 -14.71 -8.57
CA LEU A 814 -27.84 -15.90 -7.79
C LEU A 814 -28.13 -17.18 -8.59
N ARG A 815 -29.26 -17.19 -9.33
CA ARG A 815 -29.65 -18.29 -10.21
C ARG A 815 -28.59 -18.54 -11.27
N ALA A 816 -28.08 -17.48 -11.90
CA ALA A 816 -27.05 -17.60 -12.92
C ALA A 816 -25.71 -18.08 -12.37
N LEU A 817 -25.35 -17.65 -11.16
CA LEU A 817 -24.13 -18.08 -10.47
C LEU A 817 -24.20 -19.56 -10.07
N ALA A 818 -25.33 -20.00 -9.51
CA ALA A 818 -25.54 -21.40 -9.14
C ALA A 818 -25.58 -22.31 -10.38
N GLY A 819 -26.31 -21.89 -11.43
CA GLY A 819 -26.36 -22.59 -12.71
C GLY A 819 -24.98 -22.80 -13.33
N ARG A 820 -24.10 -21.78 -13.28
CA ARG A 820 -22.71 -21.89 -13.74
C ARG A 820 -21.94 -23.00 -13.01
N TYR A 821 -21.98 -23.04 -11.68
CA TYR A 821 -21.28 -24.07 -10.93
C TYR A 821 -21.87 -25.47 -11.14
N MET A 822 -23.20 -25.58 -11.20
CA MET A 822 -23.87 -26.85 -11.51
C MET A 822 -23.48 -27.36 -12.89
N GLY A 823 -23.29 -26.47 -13.86
CA GLY A 823 -22.72 -26.79 -15.17
C GLY A 823 -21.29 -27.32 -15.06
N HIS A 824 -20.41 -26.65 -14.29
CA HIS A 824 -19.02 -27.11 -14.09
C HIS A 824 -18.96 -28.50 -13.46
N ILE A 825 -19.77 -28.74 -12.43
CA ILE A 825 -19.81 -30.04 -11.73
C ILE A 825 -20.32 -31.13 -12.68
N SER A 826 -21.41 -30.86 -13.42
CA SER A 826 -21.96 -31.79 -14.41
C SER A 826 -20.95 -32.14 -15.50
N HIS A 827 -20.19 -31.16 -15.99
CA HIS A 827 -19.11 -31.38 -16.95
C HIS A 827 -18.04 -32.30 -16.38
N THR A 828 -17.56 -32.00 -15.18
CA THR A 828 -16.46 -32.73 -14.52
C THR A 828 -16.83 -34.19 -14.24
N LEU A 829 -18.09 -34.45 -13.89
CA LEU A 829 -18.64 -35.81 -13.72
C LEU A 829 -18.83 -36.58 -15.04
N GLY A 830 -18.53 -35.96 -16.20
CA GLY A 830 -18.75 -36.53 -17.52
C GLY A 830 -20.22 -36.50 -17.98
N GLN A 831 -21.09 -35.74 -17.32
CA GLN A 831 -22.50 -35.59 -17.70
C GLN A 831 -22.65 -34.50 -18.77
N TYR A 832 -21.94 -34.63 -19.89
CA TYR A 832 -21.77 -33.56 -20.88
C TYR A 832 -23.09 -33.05 -21.47
N ARG A 833 -24.09 -33.91 -21.71
CA ARG A 833 -25.42 -33.49 -22.18
C ARG A 833 -26.17 -32.64 -21.15
N ARG A 834 -26.09 -33.02 -19.86
CA ARG A 834 -26.67 -32.22 -18.77
C ARG A 834 -25.94 -30.88 -18.62
N ALA A 835 -24.61 -30.89 -18.69
CA ALA A 835 -23.81 -29.67 -18.66
C ALA A 835 -24.14 -28.73 -19.83
N GLN A 836 -24.27 -29.27 -21.06
CA GLN A 836 -24.68 -28.54 -22.25
C GLN A 836 -26.01 -27.83 -22.02
N GLN A 837 -27.02 -28.55 -21.53
CA GLN A 837 -28.33 -27.98 -21.21
C GLN A 837 -28.23 -26.84 -20.19
N ILE A 838 -27.59 -27.09 -19.03
CA ILE A 838 -27.47 -26.11 -17.95
C ILE A 838 -26.76 -24.84 -18.43
N PHE A 839 -25.63 -24.97 -19.13
CA PHE A 839 -24.92 -23.79 -19.62
C PHE A 839 -25.69 -23.05 -20.70
N THR A 840 -26.43 -23.75 -21.56
CA THR A 840 -27.25 -23.10 -22.61
C THR A 840 -28.34 -22.26 -21.97
N GLU A 841 -29.10 -22.84 -21.04
CA GLU A 841 -30.13 -22.12 -20.28
C GLU A 841 -29.53 -20.91 -19.54
N ASN A 842 -28.34 -21.08 -18.95
CA ASN A 842 -27.65 -20.01 -18.22
C ASN A 842 -27.21 -18.85 -19.13
N VAL A 843 -26.67 -19.17 -20.31
CA VAL A 843 -26.25 -18.19 -21.33
C VAL A 843 -27.45 -17.43 -21.87
N GLU A 844 -28.53 -18.11 -22.24
CA GLU A 844 -29.76 -17.50 -22.76
C GLU A 844 -30.41 -16.54 -21.75
N ARG A 845 -30.45 -16.94 -20.47
CA ARG A 845 -30.97 -16.08 -19.38
C ARG A 845 -30.14 -14.82 -19.21
N LEU A 846 -28.81 -14.96 -19.18
CA LEU A 846 -27.89 -13.83 -19.04
C LEU A 846 -27.95 -12.88 -20.24
N GLU A 847 -28.22 -13.38 -21.45
CA GLU A 847 -28.46 -12.56 -22.65
C GLU A 847 -29.80 -11.81 -22.58
N ALA A 848 -30.83 -12.39 -21.95
CA ALA A 848 -32.16 -11.80 -21.83
C ALA A 848 -32.30 -10.74 -20.71
N ALA A 849 -31.35 -10.64 -19.79
CA ALA A 849 -31.39 -9.71 -18.67
C ALA A 849 -31.27 -8.23 -19.16
N PRO A 850 -32.12 -7.29 -18.69
CA PRO A 850 -32.12 -5.91 -19.15
C PRO A 850 -30.81 -5.19 -18.80
N LEU A 851 -30.15 -4.68 -19.84
CA LEU A 851 -28.90 -3.93 -19.77
C LEU A 851 -29.17 -2.52 -19.30
N ALA A 852 -28.65 -2.13 -18.13
CA ALA A 852 -28.67 -0.74 -17.69
C ALA A 852 -27.70 0.08 -18.57
N GLY A 853 -28.20 0.63 -19.68
CA GLY A 853 -27.46 1.48 -20.63
C GLY A 853 -26.72 0.69 -21.71
N GLU A 854 -26.79 1.15 -22.97
CA GLU A 854 -26.32 0.61 -24.27
C GLU A 854 -24.99 -0.21 -24.36
N ALA A 855 -24.78 -1.23 -23.53
CA ALA A 855 -23.72 -2.23 -23.66
C ALA A 855 -24.22 -3.62 -23.18
N ALA A 856 -23.92 -4.69 -23.94
CA ALA A 856 -24.22 -6.09 -23.59
C ALA A 856 -23.59 -6.52 -22.24
N PRO A 857 -24.13 -7.53 -21.54
CA PRO A 857 -23.99 -7.66 -20.08
C PRO A 857 -22.59 -8.14 -19.70
N PRO A 858 -21.72 -7.30 -19.11
CA PRO A 858 -20.41 -7.75 -18.67
C PRO A 858 -20.55 -8.33 -17.25
N SER A 859 -20.79 -9.64 -17.18
CA SER A 859 -20.56 -10.41 -15.94
C SER A 859 -19.57 -11.54 -16.20
N VAL A 860 -18.67 -11.78 -15.24
CA VAL A 860 -17.76 -12.94 -15.22
C VAL A 860 -18.53 -14.25 -15.43
N SER A 861 -19.77 -14.33 -14.93
CA SER A 861 -20.65 -15.49 -15.09
C SER A 861 -21.03 -15.75 -16.55
N TYR A 862 -21.29 -14.71 -17.36
CA TYR A 862 -21.62 -14.88 -18.78
C TYR A 862 -20.40 -15.37 -19.57
N ALA A 863 -19.27 -14.66 -19.47
CA ALA A 863 -18.05 -15.03 -20.19
C ALA A 863 -17.59 -16.46 -19.83
N ALA A 864 -17.62 -16.81 -18.54
CA ALA A 864 -17.27 -18.15 -18.08
C ALA A 864 -18.26 -19.22 -18.58
N SER A 865 -19.58 -19.03 -18.39
CA SER A 865 -20.57 -20.03 -18.81
C SER A 865 -20.51 -20.32 -20.30
N THR A 866 -20.33 -19.28 -21.12
CA THR A 866 -20.21 -19.38 -22.58
C THR A 866 -18.94 -20.14 -22.98
N ALA A 867 -17.80 -19.87 -22.35
CA ALA A 867 -16.56 -20.56 -22.63
C ALA A 867 -16.61 -22.04 -22.21
N TRP A 868 -17.22 -22.35 -21.05
CA TRP A 868 -17.43 -23.71 -20.56
C TRP A 868 -18.44 -24.50 -21.40
N LEU A 869 -19.46 -23.84 -21.95
CA LEU A 869 -20.34 -24.44 -22.94
C LEU A 869 -19.57 -24.87 -24.18
N ALA A 870 -18.70 -24.01 -24.70
CA ALA A 870 -17.85 -24.36 -25.85
C ALA A 870 -16.95 -25.56 -25.57
N PHE A 871 -16.35 -25.63 -24.38
CA PHE A 871 -15.58 -26.80 -23.96
C PHE A 871 -16.44 -28.08 -23.89
N THR A 872 -17.64 -27.99 -23.30
CA THR A 872 -18.57 -29.12 -23.23
C THR A 872 -18.97 -29.64 -24.62
N LEU A 873 -19.24 -28.73 -25.56
CA LEU A 873 -19.54 -29.04 -26.95
C LEU A 873 -18.35 -29.68 -27.66
N ALA A 874 -17.13 -29.24 -27.35
CA ALA A 874 -15.90 -29.82 -27.90
C ALA A 874 -15.71 -31.27 -27.43
N GLU A 875 -15.98 -31.61 -26.18
CA GLU A 875 -15.94 -33.00 -25.71
C GLU A 875 -16.99 -33.87 -26.43
N LEU A 876 -18.16 -33.30 -26.78
CA LEU A 876 -19.19 -33.96 -27.60
C LEU A 876 -18.86 -34.01 -29.12
N GLY A 877 -17.79 -33.35 -29.57
CA GLY A 877 -17.41 -33.26 -30.98
C GLY A 877 -18.28 -32.30 -31.81
N GLU A 878 -19.02 -31.39 -31.17
CA GLU A 878 -19.87 -30.38 -31.78
C GLU A 878 -19.09 -29.07 -32.03
N PHE A 879 -17.98 -29.17 -32.78
CA PHE A 879 -16.97 -28.11 -32.90
C PHE A 879 -17.47 -26.81 -33.57
N GLU A 880 -18.40 -26.89 -34.53
CA GLU A 880 -18.97 -25.71 -35.19
C GLU A 880 -19.68 -24.80 -34.17
N PHE A 881 -20.47 -25.41 -33.27
CA PHE A 881 -21.15 -24.68 -32.20
C PHE A 881 -20.15 -24.21 -31.14
N ALA A 882 -19.15 -25.03 -30.80
CA ALA A 882 -18.10 -24.63 -29.86
C ALA A 882 -17.39 -23.34 -30.32
N ASP A 883 -17.04 -23.24 -31.59
CA ASP A 883 -16.38 -22.07 -32.16
C ASP A 883 -17.23 -20.79 -32.10
N ALA A 884 -18.53 -20.92 -32.35
CA ALA A 884 -19.46 -19.80 -32.23
C ALA A 884 -19.53 -19.28 -30.78
N TYR A 885 -19.54 -20.17 -29.78
CA TYR A 885 -19.58 -19.78 -28.37
C TYR A 885 -18.23 -19.23 -27.88
N LEU A 886 -17.09 -19.73 -28.34
CA LEU A 886 -15.78 -19.13 -28.03
C LEU A 886 -15.70 -17.66 -28.47
N ALA A 887 -16.18 -17.36 -29.70
CA ALA A 887 -16.20 -15.99 -30.20
C ALA A 887 -17.08 -15.06 -29.34
N ARG A 888 -18.21 -15.56 -28.82
CA ARG A 888 -19.06 -14.82 -27.88
C ARG A 888 -18.35 -14.59 -26.54
N ALA A 889 -17.72 -15.64 -25.99
CA ALA A 889 -17.01 -15.56 -24.72
C ALA A 889 -15.83 -14.56 -24.77
N GLU A 890 -15.05 -14.58 -25.85
CA GLU A 890 -13.94 -13.63 -26.05
C GLU A 890 -14.45 -12.19 -26.21
N LYS A 891 -15.52 -11.98 -26.98
CA LYS A 891 -16.14 -10.65 -27.10
C LYS A 891 -16.58 -10.11 -25.74
N ALA A 892 -17.22 -10.93 -24.91
CA ALA A 892 -17.65 -10.54 -23.57
C ALA A 892 -16.47 -10.28 -22.62
N ALA A 893 -15.48 -11.16 -22.61
CA ALA A 893 -14.30 -11.02 -21.76
C ALA A 893 -13.48 -9.76 -22.09
N ASN A 894 -13.39 -9.40 -23.37
CA ASN A 894 -12.69 -8.19 -23.81
C ASN A 894 -13.48 -6.90 -23.52
N ALA A 895 -14.81 -6.95 -23.53
CA ALA A 895 -15.65 -5.78 -23.22
C ALA A 895 -15.57 -5.36 -21.74
N ASP A 896 -15.49 -6.34 -20.83
CA ASP A 896 -15.38 -6.11 -19.37
C ASP A 896 -13.94 -5.73 -18.95
N GLY A 897 -12.94 -6.10 -19.75
CA GLY A 897 -11.53 -5.93 -19.39
C GLY A 897 -11.09 -6.74 -18.16
N HIS A 898 -11.97 -7.60 -17.63
CA HIS A 898 -11.73 -8.38 -16.44
C HIS A 898 -10.75 -9.53 -16.70
N ALA A 899 -9.64 -9.48 -15.98
CA ALA A 899 -8.49 -10.34 -16.18
C ALA A 899 -8.79 -11.84 -16.16
N TYR A 900 -9.58 -12.27 -15.18
CA TYR A 900 -9.93 -13.68 -15.00
C TYR A 900 -10.85 -14.17 -16.13
N SER A 901 -11.77 -13.33 -16.60
CA SER A 901 -12.68 -13.66 -17.71
C SER A 901 -11.90 -13.86 -19.01
N GLN A 902 -10.90 -13.00 -19.26
CA GLN A 902 -10.01 -13.14 -20.42
C GLN A 902 -9.18 -14.41 -20.35
N ALA A 903 -8.58 -14.71 -19.19
CA ALA A 903 -7.80 -15.93 -18.98
C ALA A 903 -8.65 -17.18 -19.23
N ILE A 904 -9.90 -17.22 -18.74
CA ILE A 904 -10.83 -18.33 -19.01
C ILE A 904 -11.10 -18.46 -20.52
N ALA A 905 -11.45 -17.36 -21.19
CA ALA A 905 -11.79 -17.39 -22.62
C ALA A 905 -10.61 -17.86 -23.49
N TRP A 906 -9.40 -17.36 -23.23
CA TRP A 906 -8.20 -17.78 -23.94
C TRP A 906 -7.81 -19.23 -23.63
N THR A 907 -7.84 -19.63 -22.35
CA THR A 907 -7.54 -21.03 -21.96
C THR A 907 -8.47 -22.01 -22.67
N LEU A 908 -9.78 -21.75 -22.63
CA LEU A 908 -10.77 -22.66 -23.23
C LEU A 908 -10.77 -22.59 -24.75
N THR A 909 -10.41 -21.46 -25.35
CA THR A 909 -10.13 -21.38 -26.80
C THR A 909 -8.98 -22.30 -27.18
N GLY A 910 -7.85 -22.21 -26.45
CA GLY A 910 -6.70 -23.06 -26.66
C GLY A 910 -7.02 -24.55 -26.49
N LEU A 911 -7.78 -24.88 -25.45
CA LEU A 911 -8.24 -26.25 -25.20
C LEU A 911 -9.06 -26.79 -26.37
N VAL A 912 -10.07 -26.05 -26.83
CA VAL A 912 -10.93 -26.50 -27.94
C VAL A 912 -10.11 -26.67 -29.23
N ARG A 913 -9.18 -25.76 -29.52
CA ARG A 913 -8.25 -25.89 -30.66
C ARG A 913 -7.38 -27.14 -30.55
N ALA A 914 -6.85 -27.42 -29.36
CA ALA A 914 -6.07 -28.64 -29.11
C ALA A 914 -6.94 -29.91 -29.29
N ARG A 915 -8.19 -29.92 -28.80
CA ARG A 915 -9.14 -31.03 -29.00
C ARG A 915 -9.48 -31.27 -30.47
N GLN A 916 -9.57 -30.21 -31.28
CA GLN A 916 -9.72 -30.30 -32.75
C GLN A 916 -8.48 -30.87 -33.46
N GLY A 917 -7.33 -30.94 -32.78
CA GLY A 917 -6.04 -31.30 -33.36
C GLY A 917 -5.32 -30.13 -34.06
N ARG A 918 -5.74 -28.88 -33.79
CA ARG A 918 -5.17 -27.63 -34.33
C ARG A 918 -4.20 -27.01 -33.31
N PHE A 919 -3.10 -27.71 -33.03
CA PHE A 919 -2.17 -27.37 -31.95
C PHE A 919 -1.44 -26.04 -32.16
N GLU A 920 -1.09 -25.71 -33.41
CA GLU A 920 -0.45 -24.45 -33.76
C GLU A 920 -1.36 -23.24 -33.46
N GLU A 921 -2.67 -23.41 -33.62
CA GLU A 921 -3.67 -22.39 -33.29
C GLU A 921 -4.02 -22.36 -31.80
N ALA A 922 -3.70 -23.41 -31.06
CA ALA A 922 -3.85 -23.47 -29.61
C ALA A 922 -2.75 -22.69 -28.88
N LEU A 923 -1.54 -22.58 -29.47
CA LEU A 923 -0.39 -21.92 -28.83
C LEU A 923 -0.67 -20.46 -28.44
N PRO A 924 -1.04 -19.53 -29.34
CA PRO A 924 -1.16 -18.12 -28.98
C PRO A 924 -2.15 -17.81 -27.84
N PRO A 925 -3.38 -18.39 -27.80
CA PRO A 925 -4.28 -18.13 -26.69
C PRO A 925 -3.79 -18.77 -25.37
N LEU A 926 -3.14 -19.94 -25.40
CA LEU A 926 -2.59 -20.57 -24.20
C LEU A 926 -1.41 -19.78 -23.62
N GLU A 927 -0.52 -19.29 -24.46
CA GLU A 927 0.60 -18.41 -24.07
C GLU A 927 0.09 -17.14 -23.41
N ARG A 928 -0.85 -16.43 -24.06
CA ARG A 928 -1.49 -15.23 -23.50
C ARG A 928 -2.16 -15.51 -22.16
N SER A 929 -2.84 -16.66 -22.04
CA SER A 929 -3.51 -17.02 -20.79
C SER A 929 -2.52 -17.33 -19.67
N LEU A 930 -1.44 -18.06 -19.94
CA LEU A 930 -0.44 -18.40 -18.93
C LEU A 930 0.32 -17.15 -18.48
N GLU A 931 0.67 -16.27 -19.42
CA GLU A 931 1.27 -14.97 -19.15
C GLU A 931 0.34 -14.13 -18.26
N ALA A 932 -0.93 -13.97 -18.65
CA ALA A 932 -1.92 -13.27 -17.85
C ALA A 932 -2.08 -13.86 -16.44
N CYS A 933 -2.06 -15.18 -16.27
CA CYS A 933 -2.11 -15.82 -14.96
C CYS A 933 -0.90 -15.47 -14.09
N ARG A 934 0.31 -15.51 -14.66
CA ARG A 934 1.57 -15.21 -13.96
C ARG A 934 1.64 -13.73 -13.59
N GLU A 935 1.32 -12.84 -14.53
CA GLU A 935 1.35 -11.40 -14.33
C GLU A 935 0.32 -10.93 -13.30
N ARG A 936 -0.87 -11.53 -13.31
CA ARG A 936 -2.02 -11.11 -12.48
C ARG A 936 -2.22 -11.98 -11.23
N GLN A 937 -1.27 -12.87 -10.94
CA GLN A 937 -1.27 -13.78 -9.79
C GLN A 937 -2.57 -14.61 -9.66
N LEU A 938 -3.11 -15.07 -10.79
CA LEU A 938 -4.30 -15.91 -10.82
C LEU A 938 -3.93 -17.37 -10.49
N ALA A 939 -3.43 -17.61 -9.27
CA ALA A 939 -2.79 -18.86 -8.87
C ALA A 939 -3.68 -20.09 -9.05
N ILE A 940 -4.98 -19.99 -8.76
CA ILE A 940 -5.94 -21.09 -8.93
C ILE A 940 -6.14 -21.44 -10.41
N TRP A 941 -6.08 -20.47 -11.32
CA TRP A 941 -6.30 -20.71 -12.75
C TRP A 941 -5.02 -21.10 -13.48
N GLN A 942 -3.84 -20.66 -13.01
CA GLN A 942 -2.54 -20.87 -13.65
C GLN A 942 -2.21 -22.33 -14.05
N PRO A 943 -2.53 -23.36 -13.26
CA PRO A 943 -2.24 -24.74 -13.63
C PRO A 943 -2.87 -25.20 -14.95
N ILE A 944 -4.03 -24.62 -15.29
CA ILE A 944 -4.85 -25.02 -16.44
C ILE A 944 -4.14 -24.66 -17.76
N PRO A 945 -3.85 -23.38 -18.08
CA PRO A 945 -3.11 -23.05 -19.29
C PRO A 945 -1.67 -23.58 -19.26
N SER A 946 -1.04 -23.74 -18.08
CA SER A 946 0.29 -24.36 -17.99
C SER A 946 0.27 -25.80 -18.51
N SER A 947 -0.69 -26.61 -18.05
CA SER A 947 -0.80 -28.01 -18.45
C SER A 947 -1.19 -28.16 -19.93
N LEU A 948 -2.12 -27.34 -20.42
CA LEU A 948 -2.56 -27.35 -21.81
C LEU A 948 -1.46 -26.88 -22.78
N LEU A 949 -0.72 -25.81 -22.42
CA LEU A 949 0.39 -25.32 -23.21
C LEU A 949 1.51 -26.35 -23.25
N GLY A 950 1.84 -26.93 -22.09
CA GLY A 950 2.86 -27.97 -21.98
C GLY A 950 2.56 -29.19 -22.86
N LEU A 951 1.32 -29.68 -22.83
CA LEU A 951 0.91 -30.77 -23.72
C LEU A 951 0.97 -30.38 -25.20
N THR A 952 0.54 -29.16 -25.52
CA THR A 952 0.54 -28.65 -26.91
C THR A 952 1.98 -28.59 -27.45
N LEU A 953 2.93 -28.09 -26.66
CA LEU A 953 4.35 -28.05 -27.00
C LEU A 953 4.95 -29.44 -27.17
N ALA A 954 4.65 -30.37 -26.26
CA ALA A 954 5.12 -31.75 -26.37
C ALA A 954 4.60 -32.42 -27.66
N THR A 955 3.33 -32.23 -27.99
CA THR A 955 2.69 -32.77 -29.20
C THR A 955 3.26 -32.16 -30.50
N LEU A 956 3.78 -30.93 -30.43
CA LEU A 956 4.45 -30.24 -31.55
C LEU A 956 5.95 -30.58 -31.64
N GLY A 957 6.44 -31.55 -30.88
CA GLY A 957 7.83 -32.00 -30.92
C GLY A 957 8.80 -31.16 -30.07
N ARG A 958 8.29 -30.43 -29.07
CA ARG A 958 9.08 -29.69 -28.06
C ARG A 958 8.84 -30.26 -26.65
N PRO A 959 9.13 -31.56 -26.41
CA PRO A 959 8.77 -32.23 -25.16
C PRO A 959 9.48 -31.67 -23.92
N ASP A 960 10.75 -31.27 -24.01
CA ASP A 960 11.49 -30.75 -22.85
C ASP A 960 10.91 -29.43 -22.33
N GLU A 961 10.54 -28.52 -23.24
CA GLU A 961 9.87 -27.26 -22.88
C GLU A 961 8.46 -27.51 -22.32
N GLY A 962 7.76 -28.49 -22.91
CA GLY A 962 6.42 -28.87 -22.47
C GLY A 962 6.39 -29.52 -21.08
N LEU A 963 7.36 -30.39 -20.78
CA LEU A 963 7.44 -31.12 -19.51
C LEU A 963 7.58 -30.20 -18.32
N HIS A 964 8.43 -29.17 -18.40
CA HIS A 964 8.59 -28.21 -17.31
C HIS A 964 7.25 -27.51 -16.96
N LEU A 965 6.43 -27.19 -17.97
CA LEU A 965 5.12 -26.58 -17.76
C LEU A 965 4.08 -27.56 -17.20
N LEU A 966 4.13 -28.82 -17.61
CA LEU A 966 3.26 -29.89 -17.10
C LEU A 966 3.58 -30.20 -15.63
N GLU A 967 4.86 -30.40 -15.29
CA GLU A 967 5.33 -30.65 -13.93
C GLU A 967 4.96 -29.48 -13.00
N SER A 968 5.21 -28.24 -13.44
CA SER A 968 4.83 -27.04 -12.70
C SER A 968 3.31 -26.93 -12.49
N GLY A 969 2.50 -27.28 -13.50
CA GLY A 969 1.04 -27.25 -13.40
C GLY A 969 0.51 -28.25 -12.36
N VAL A 970 1.00 -29.50 -12.40
CA VAL A 970 0.60 -30.54 -11.45
C VAL A 970 1.06 -30.20 -10.02
N ALA A 971 2.31 -29.76 -9.85
CA ALA A 971 2.85 -29.37 -8.54
C ALA A 971 2.04 -28.22 -7.91
N LEU A 972 1.79 -27.14 -8.67
CA LEU A 972 1.03 -25.98 -8.18
C LEU A 972 -0.41 -26.36 -7.80
N THR A 973 -1.06 -27.23 -8.57
CA THR A 973 -2.39 -27.74 -8.23
C THR A 973 -2.39 -28.47 -6.87
N GLY A 974 -1.35 -29.28 -6.64
CA GLY A 974 -1.12 -29.98 -5.38
C GLY A 974 -0.87 -29.06 -4.19
N GLU A 975 -0.01 -28.05 -4.36
CA GLU A 975 0.30 -27.04 -3.34
C GLU A 975 -0.94 -26.24 -2.91
N LEU A 976 -1.79 -25.87 -3.87
CA LEU A 976 -3.06 -25.19 -3.61
C LEU A 976 -4.11 -26.11 -2.98
N GLY A 977 -3.87 -27.42 -2.98
CA GLY A 977 -4.80 -28.43 -2.49
C GLY A 977 -6.07 -28.53 -3.33
N VAL A 978 -6.01 -28.16 -4.61
CA VAL A 978 -7.10 -28.34 -5.59
C VAL A 978 -7.06 -29.78 -6.10
N LYS A 979 -8.21 -30.41 -6.25
CA LYS A 979 -8.35 -31.80 -6.71
C LYS A 979 -9.13 -31.91 -8.00
N SER A 980 -10.06 -31.00 -8.28
CA SER A 980 -10.74 -30.98 -9.57
C SER A 980 -9.75 -30.80 -10.71
N TYR A 981 -9.93 -31.58 -11.79
CA TYR A 981 -9.06 -31.62 -12.97
C TYR A 981 -7.61 -32.05 -12.72
N LEU A 982 -7.19 -32.33 -11.48
CA LEU A 982 -5.83 -32.81 -11.19
C LEU A 982 -5.57 -34.12 -11.93
N ALA A 983 -6.57 -34.98 -12.08
CA ALA A 983 -6.46 -36.20 -12.87
C ALA A 983 -6.15 -35.89 -14.34
N LEU A 984 -6.78 -34.86 -14.94
CA LEU A 984 -6.53 -34.47 -16.32
C LEU A 984 -5.12 -33.88 -16.51
N TRP A 985 -4.68 -33.00 -15.61
CA TRP A 985 -3.33 -32.42 -15.66
C TRP A 985 -2.26 -33.50 -15.51
N THR A 986 -2.51 -34.48 -14.64
CA THR A 986 -1.63 -35.63 -14.45
C THR A 986 -1.62 -36.53 -15.70
N ALA A 987 -2.77 -36.75 -16.34
CA ALA A 987 -2.83 -37.48 -17.62
C ALA A 987 -2.07 -36.75 -18.74
N HIS A 988 -2.15 -35.41 -18.80
CA HIS A 988 -1.37 -34.60 -19.74
C HIS A 988 0.14 -34.68 -19.46
N LEU A 989 0.55 -34.71 -18.19
CA LEU A 989 1.95 -34.94 -17.82
C LEU A 989 2.41 -36.32 -18.30
N ALA A 990 1.59 -37.37 -18.13
CA ALA A 990 1.91 -38.70 -18.64
C ALA A 990 2.05 -38.73 -20.18
N GLU A 991 1.16 -38.07 -20.92
CA GLU A 991 1.26 -37.94 -22.38
C GLU A 991 2.52 -37.16 -22.81
N GLY A 992 2.89 -36.10 -22.06
CA GLY A 992 4.15 -35.38 -22.28
C GLY A 992 5.40 -36.22 -21.98
N LEU A 993 5.37 -37.03 -20.92
CA LEU A 993 6.46 -37.96 -20.58
C LEU A 993 6.61 -39.06 -21.63
N LEU A 994 5.50 -39.56 -22.16
CA LEU A 994 5.48 -40.49 -23.29
C LEU A 994 6.14 -39.85 -24.53
N ALA A 995 5.76 -38.62 -24.87
CA ALA A 995 6.36 -37.88 -26.00
C ALA A 995 7.87 -37.62 -25.81
N ALA A 996 8.35 -37.55 -24.56
CA ALA A 996 9.77 -37.42 -24.22
C ALA A 996 10.51 -38.77 -24.13
N GLY A 997 9.84 -39.90 -24.37
CA GLY A 997 10.42 -41.24 -24.26
C GLY A 997 10.68 -41.72 -22.82
N ARG A 998 10.09 -41.08 -21.80
CA ARG A 998 10.25 -41.43 -20.37
C ARG A 998 9.19 -42.42 -19.91
N LEU A 999 9.23 -43.65 -20.44
CA LEU A 999 8.14 -44.63 -20.34
C LEU A 999 7.76 -45.04 -18.91
N ASP A 1000 8.73 -45.36 -18.04
CA ASP A 1000 8.45 -45.78 -16.66
C ASP A 1000 7.74 -44.67 -15.86
N GLN A 1001 8.20 -43.42 -16.03
CA GLN A 1001 7.58 -42.25 -15.40
C GLN A 1001 6.19 -41.98 -15.99
N ALA A 1002 6.05 -42.10 -17.31
CA ALA A 1002 4.76 -41.94 -18.00
C ALA A 1002 3.73 -42.95 -17.48
N LEU A 1003 4.12 -44.22 -17.32
CA LEU A 1003 3.25 -45.29 -16.84
C LEU A 1003 2.77 -45.02 -15.41
N ALA A 1004 3.70 -44.77 -14.48
CA ALA A 1004 3.36 -44.47 -13.09
C ALA A 1004 2.48 -43.22 -12.97
N THR A 1005 2.75 -42.20 -13.79
CA THR A 1005 1.97 -40.96 -13.81
C THR A 1005 0.56 -41.20 -14.36
N ALA A 1006 0.41 -42.01 -15.42
CA ALA A 1006 -0.89 -42.34 -16.00
C ALA A 1006 -1.75 -43.23 -15.08
N GLU A 1007 -1.14 -44.17 -14.36
CA GLU A 1007 -1.80 -44.96 -13.32
C GLU A 1007 -2.33 -44.05 -12.20
N HIS A 1008 -1.50 -43.12 -11.72
CA HIS A 1008 -1.91 -42.14 -10.73
C HIS A 1008 -3.05 -41.23 -11.23
N ALA A 1009 -3.00 -40.79 -12.50
CA ALA A 1009 -4.08 -40.02 -13.12
C ALA A 1009 -5.41 -40.81 -13.12
N LEU A 1010 -5.36 -42.11 -13.42
CA LEU A 1010 -6.54 -42.98 -13.41
C LEU A 1010 -7.11 -43.15 -12.00
N GLU A 1011 -6.26 -43.36 -11.00
CA GLU A 1011 -6.66 -43.45 -9.59
C GLU A 1011 -7.39 -42.18 -9.13
N LEU A 1012 -6.82 -41.01 -9.44
CA LEU A 1012 -7.42 -39.71 -9.12
C LEU A 1012 -8.79 -39.54 -9.80
N ALA A 1013 -8.90 -39.86 -11.09
CA ALA A 1013 -10.15 -39.73 -11.82
C ALA A 1013 -11.25 -40.62 -11.23
N ILE A 1014 -10.92 -41.84 -10.81
CA ILE A 1014 -11.86 -42.76 -10.17
C ILE A 1014 -12.27 -42.22 -8.79
N ALA A 1015 -11.29 -41.81 -7.98
CA ALA A 1015 -11.53 -41.30 -6.63
C ALA A 1015 -12.48 -40.09 -6.61
N HIS A 1016 -12.36 -39.19 -7.58
CA HIS A 1016 -13.16 -37.97 -7.69
C HIS A 1016 -14.36 -38.10 -8.64
N ARG A 1017 -14.62 -39.30 -9.18
CA ARG A 1017 -15.72 -39.60 -10.13
C ARG A 1017 -15.67 -38.76 -11.42
N GLU A 1018 -14.48 -38.38 -11.85
CA GLU A 1018 -14.22 -37.58 -13.05
C GLU A 1018 -14.21 -38.49 -14.30
N ARG A 1019 -15.37 -39.00 -14.68
CA ARG A 1019 -15.51 -40.08 -15.68
C ARG A 1019 -14.91 -39.75 -17.05
N GLY A 1020 -14.96 -38.49 -17.47
CA GLY A 1020 -14.32 -38.05 -18.71
C GLY A 1020 -12.79 -38.15 -18.65
N HIS A 1021 -12.20 -37.73 -17.52
CA HIS A 1021 -10.76 -37.81 -17.28
C HIS A 1021 -10.30 -39.25 -17.09
N GLN A 1022 -11.15 -40.10 -16.50
CA GLN A 1022 -10.93 -41.55 -16.43
C GLN A 1022 -10.77 -42.14 -17.85
N ALA A 1023 -11.62 -41.74 -18.80
CA ALA A 1023 -11.53 -42.21 -20.18
C ALA A 1023 -10.23 -41.75 -20.87
N TRP A 1024 -9.81 -40.50 -20.64
CA TRP A 1024 -8.54 -39.97 -21.13
C TRP A 1024 -7.32 -40.69 -20.52
N ALA A 1025 -7.30 -40.93 -19.20
CA ALA A 1025 -6.22 -41.65 -18.54
C ALA A 1025 -6.09 -43.10 -19.06
N LEU A 1026 -7.21 -43.79 -19.27
CA LEU A 1026 -7.23 -45.13 -19.88
C LEU A 1026 -6.68 -45.12 -21.31
N HIS A 1027 -6.99 -44.09 -22.11
CA HIS A 1027 -6.42 -43.95 -23.45
C HIS A 1027 -4.90 -43.75 -23.40
N VAL A 1028 -4.40 -42.88 -22.52
CA VAL A 1028 -2.95 -42.66 -22.36
C VAL A 1028 -2.25 -43.94 -21.90
N LEU A 1029 -2.83 -44.71 -20.97
CA LEU A 1029 -2.30 -46.02 -20.58
C LEU A 1029 -2.24 -47.00 -21.76
N GLY A 1030 -3.25 -46.99 -22.63
CA GLY A 1030 -3.26 -47.77 -23.87
C GLY A 1030 -2.12 -47.39 -24.81
N GLU A 1031 -1.89 -46.09 -25.02
CA GLU A 1031 -0.80 -45.57 -25.86
C GLU A 1031 0.59 -45.91 -25.29
N ILE A 1032 0.78 -45.79 -23.97
CA ILE A 1032 2.03 -46.17 -23.29
C ILE A 1032 2.30 -47.67 -23.47
N ALA A 1033 1.30 -48.52 -23.22
CA ALA A 1033 1.42 -49.97 -23.38
C ALA A 1033 1.63 -50.39 -24.85
N ALA A 1034 1.17 -49.59 -25.81
CA ALA A 1034 1.42 -49.81 -27.23
C ALA A 1034 2.82 -49.34 -27.68
N HIS A 1035 3.61 -48.66 -26.83
CA HIS A 1035 4.88 -48.06 -27.24
C HIS A 1035 5.91 -49.11 -27.70
N PRO A 1036 6.61 -48.92 -28.84
CA PRO A 1036 7.52 -49.93 -29.43
C PRO A 1036 8.61 -50.50 -28.52
N GLU A 1037 9.11 -49.70 -27.57
CA GLU A 1037 10.21 -50.09 -26.68
C GLU A 1037 9.76 -50.89 -25.44
N ALA A 1038 8.47 -50.89 -25.11
CA ALA A 1038 7.93 -51.52 -23.89
C ALA A 1038 6.52 -52.12 -24.14
N VAL A 1039 6.35 -52.78 -25.29
CA VAL A 1039 5.04 -53.25 -25.77
C VAL A 1039 4.43 -54.30 -24.82
N ASP A 1040 3.23 -54.00 -24.31
CA ASP A 1040 2.32 -54.94 -23.65
C ASP A 1040 0.97 -54.90 -24.39
N LEU A 1041 0.80 -55.84 -25.34
CA LEU A 1041 -0.34 -55.86 -26.27
C LEU A 1041 -1.67 -56.07 -25.57
N ASP A 1042 -1.72 -56.98 -24.59
CA ASP A 1042 -2.94 -57.31 -23.86
C ASP A 1042 -3.39 -56.12 -23.02
N ARG A 1043 -2.44 -55.44 -22.36
CA ARG A 1043 -2.71 -54.22 -21.60
C ARG A 1043 -3.14 -53.08 -22.52
N ALA A 1044 -2.47 -52.89 -23.66
CA ALA A 1044 -2.82 -51.86 -24.64
C ALA A 1044 -4.26 -52.04 -25.17
N GLU A 1045 -4.61 -53.25 -25.62
CA GLU A 1045 -5.97 -53.56 -26.12
C GLU A 1045 -7.02 -53.37 -25.01
N THR A 1046 -6.74 -53.87 -23.80
CA THR A 1046 -7.67 -53.76 -22.65
C THR A 1046 -7.92 -52.31 -22.26
N SER A 1047 -6.87 -51.53 -22.03
CA SER A 1047 -6.99 -50.12 -21.64
C SER A 1047 -7.71 -49.30 -22.73
N GLN A 1048 -7.40 -49.55 -24.00
CA GLN A 1048 -8.03 -48.83 -25.11
C GLN A 1048 -9.50 -49.21 -25.33
N ALA A 1049 -9.86 -50.48 -25.11
CA ALA A 1049 -11.25 -50.94 -25.15
C ALA A 1049 -12.08 -50.35 -24.00
N GLN A 1050 -11.51 -50.28 -22.79
CA GLN A 1050 -12.14 -49.62 -21.64
C GLN A 1050 -12.35 -48.12 -21.89
N ALA A 1051 -11.32 -47.43 -22.41
CA ALA A 1051 -11.42 -46.02 -22.81
C ALA A 1051 -12.53 -45.81 -23.85
N LEU A 1052 -12.58 -46.64 -24.89
CA LEU A 1052 -13.61 -46.58 -25.94
C LEU A 1052 -15.02 -46.80 -25.40
N ALA A 1053 -15.21 -47.80 -24.53
CA ALA A 1053 -16.52 -48.10 -23.96
C ALA A 1053 -17.02 -46.94 -23.08
N LEU A 1054 -16.15 -46.37 -22.25
CA LEU A 1054 -16.48 -45.23 -21.41
C LEU A 1054 -16.74 -43.97 -22.25
N ALA A 1055 -15.87 -43.66 -23.21
CA ALA A 1055 -16.04 -42.52 -24.11
C ALA A 1055 -17.35 -42.59 -24.90
N ARG A 1056 -17.75 -43.77 -25.40
CA ARG A 1056 -19.06 -43.96 -26.05
C ARG A 1056 -20.22 -43.71 -25.09
N THR A 1057 -20.13 -44.21 -23.86
CA THR A 1057 -21.16 -43.99 -22.82
C THR A 1057 -21.34 -42.51 -22.49
N LEU A 1058 -20.26 -41.74 -22.53
CA LEU A 1058 -20.25 -40.30 -22.26
C LEU A 1058 -20.44 -39.45 -23.53
N GLU A 1059 -20.64 -40.07 -24.70
CA GLU A 1059 -20.74 -39.39 -26.01
C GLU A 1059 -19.50 -38.54 -26.40
N MET A 1060 -18.32 -38.91 -25.93
CA MET A 1060 -17.06 -38.20 -26.21
C MET A 1060 -16.52 -38.50 -27.61
N ARG A 1061 -17.18 -38.02 -28.67
CA ARG A 1061 -16.88 -38.37 -30.08
C ARG A 1061 -15.39 -38.19 -30.47
N PRO A 1062 -14.68 -37.12 -30.08
CA PRO A 1062 -13.25 -36.98 -30.38
C PRO A 1062 -12.39 -38.09 -29.76
N LEU A 1063 -12.65 -38.44 -28.50
CA LEU A 1063 -11.94 -39.51 -27.81
C LEU A 1063 -12.30 -40.88 -28.39
N VAL A 1064 -13.57 -41.12 -28.74
CA VAL A 1064 -13.98 -42.33 -29.47
C VAL A 1064 -13.17 -42.50 -30.76
N GLY A 1065 -13.02 -41.42 -31.55
CA GLY A 1065 -12.17 -41.41 -32.75
C GLY A 1065 -10.71 -41.74 -32.45
N ARG A 1066 -10.11 -41.11 -31.42
CA ARG A 1066 -8.73 -41.41 -30.99
C ARG A 1066 -8.56 -42.86 -30.53
N CYS A 1067 -9.54 -43.42 -29.81
CA CYS A 1067 -9.49 -44.82 -29.39
C CYS A 1067 -9.55 -45.80 -30.56
N HIS A 1068 -10.36 -45.50 -31.57
CA HIS A 1068 -10.41 -46.26 -32.81
C HIS A 1068 -9.09 -46.16 -33.59
N LEU A 1069 -8.46 -44.98 -33.64
CA LEU A 1069 -7.15 -44.81 -34.27
C LEU A 1069 -6.09 -45.68 -33.58
N ALA A 1070 -6.01 -45.61 -32.24
CA ALA A 1070 -5.08 -46.37 -31.41
C ALA A 1070 -5.23 -47.89 -31.59
N LEU A 1071 -6.45 -48.43 -31.45
CA LEU A 1071 -6.73 -49.85 -31.69
C LEU A 1071 -6.39 -50.27 -33.12
N GLY A 1072 -6.72 -49.43 -34.09
CA GLY A 1072 -6.42 -49.66 -35.49
C GLY A 1072 -4.91 -49.79 -35.77
N GLN A 1073 -4.11 -48.87 -35.22
CA GLN A 1073 -2.66 -48.90 -35.30
C GLN A 1073 -2.05 -50.11 -34.56
N LEU A 1074 -2.61 -50.45 -33.39
CA LEU A 1074 -2.22 -51.64 -32.62
C LEU A 1074 -2.44 -52.92 -33.42
N TYR A 1075 -3.65 -53.14 -33.96
CA TYR A 1075 -3.97 -54.33 -34.74
C TYR A 1075 -3.17 -54.43 -36.04
N ARG A 1076 -2.84 -53.29 -36.66
CA ARG A 1076 -1.96 -53.27 -37.83
C ARG A 1076 -0.57 -53.82 -37.47
N ARG A 1077 -0.03 -53.43 -36.31
CA ARG A 1077 1.28 -53.90 -35.84
C ARG A 1077 1.28 -55.37 -35.44
N THR A 1078 0.16 -55.88 -34.92
CA THR A 1078 0.02 -57.30 -34.52
C THR A 1078 -0.43 -58.21 -35.67
N GLY A 1079 -0.60 -57.68 -36.88
CA GLY A 1079 -0.93 -58.46 -38.09
C GLY A 1079 -2.40 -58.80 -38.25
N ASN A 1080 -3.31 -58.23 -37.43
CA ASN A 1080 -4.75 -58.43 -37.56
C ASN A 1080 -5.37 -57.38 -38.51
N ALA A 1081 -5.13 -57.56 -39.82
CA ALA A 1081 -5.53 -56.60 -40.84
C ALA A 1081 -7.04 -56.30 -40.86
N VAL A 1082 -7.91 -57.27 -40.53
CA VAL A 1082 -9.37 -57.07 -40.52
C VAL A 1082 -9.79 -56.12 -39.41
N ARG A 1083 -9.36 -56.36 -38.17
CA ARG A 1083 -9.68 -55.46 -37.06
C ARG A 1083 -9.00 -54.10 -37.21
N ALA A 1084 -7.77 -54.07 -37.72
CA ALA A 1084 -7.07 -52.82 -38.00
C ALA A 1084 -7.89 -51.93 -38.94
N GLU A 1085 -8.39 -52.51 -40.03
CA GLU A 1085 -9.23 -51.82 -41.00
C GLU A 1085 -10.55 -51.31 -40.42
N GLU A 1086 -11.29 -52.16 -39.68
CA GLU A 1086 -12.56 -51.76 -39.05
C GLU A 1086 -12.39 -50.56 -38.13
N HIS A 1087 -11.35 -50.57 -37.29
CA HIS A 1087 -11.08 -49.49 -36.35
C HIS A 1087 -10.58 -48.22 -37.06
N LEU A 1088 -9.66 -48.33 -38.03
CA LEU A 1088 -9.13 -47.17 -38.76
C LEU A 1088 -10.19 -46.50 -39.67
N ALA A 1089 -11.08 -47.28 -40.28
CA ALA A 1089 -12.22 -46.75 -41.04
C ALA A 1089 -13.18 -45.97 -40.12
N SER A 1090 -13.51 -46.55 -38.95
CA SER A 1090 -14.34 -45.88 -37.95
C SER A 1090 -13.73 -44.56 -37.47
N ALA A 1091 -12.41 -44.54 -37.21
CA ALA A 1091 -11.70 -43.32 -36.83
C ALA A 1091 -11.74 -42.26 -37.94
N THR A 1092 -11.47 -42.68 -39.18
CA THR A 1092 -11.47 -41.80 -40.37
C THR A 1092 -12.84 -41.15 -40.56
N GLU A 1093 -13.92 -41.93 -40.46
CA GLU A 1093 -15.28 -41.40 -40.55
C GLU A 1093 -15.56 -40.36 -39.47
N LEU A 1094 -15.29 -40.68 -38.21
CA LEU A 1094 -15.50 -39.77 -37.08
C LEU A 1094 -14.72 -38.47 -37.22
N PHE A 1095 -13.42 -38.54 -37.55
CA PHE A 1095 -12.60 -37.33 -37.73
C PHE A 1095 -13.03 -36.51 -38.94
N CYS A 1096 -13.52 -37.16 -40.00
CA CYS A 1096 -14.05 -36.48 -41.17
C CYS A 1096 -15.34 -35.70 -40.84
N GLU A 1097 -16.29 -36.35 -40.14
CA GLU A 1097 -17.54 -35.72 -39.70
C GLU A 1097 -17.30 -34.51 -38.78
N MET A 1098 -16.28 -34.58 -37.92
CA MET A 1098 -15.94 -33.52 -36.97
C MET A 1098 -14.98 -32.47 -37.52
N GLY A 1099 -14.42 -32.67 -38.73
CA GLY A 1099 -13.44 -31.75 -39.32
C GLY A 1099 -12.05 -31.76 -38.64
N MET A 1100 -11.65 -32.86 -38.01
CA MET A 1100 -10.38 -33.01 -37.28
C MET A 1100 -9.23 -33.39 -38.23
N SER A 1101 -8.75 -32.41 -39.01
CA SER A 1101 -7.87 -32.63 -40.17
C SER A 1101 -6.55 -33.37 -39.88
N ARG A 1102 -5.88 -33.08 -38.76
CA ARG A 1102 -4.63 -33.75 -38.35
C ARG A 1102 -4.87 -35.25 -38.12
N TRP A 1103 -5.84 -35.57 -37.28
CA TRP A 1103 -6.17 -36.94 -36.91
C TRP A 1103 -6.78 -37.72 -38.08
N LEU A 1104 -7.56 -37.05 -38.93
CA LEU A 1104 -8.05 -37.61 -40.19
C LEU A 1104 -6.89 -38.03 -41.10
N LYS A 1105 -5.88 -37.16 -41.27
CA LYS A 1105 -4.71 -37.50 -42.07
C LYS A 1105 -3.97 -38.70 -41.49
N GLU A 1106 -3.78 -38.73 -40.17
CA GLU A 1106 -3.10 -39.83 -39.49
C GLU A 1106 -3.86 -41.17 -39.60
N SER A 1107 -5.19 -41.14 -39.50
CA SER A 1107 -6.02 -42.33 -39.67
C SER A 1107 -6.03 -42.83 -41.12
N GLU A 1108 -6.07 -41.92 -42.10
CA GLU A 1108 -5.97 -42.26 -43.53
C GLU A 1108 -4.60 -42.82 -43.90
N ASP A 1109 -3.51 -42.19 -43.44
CA ASP A 1109 -2.15 -42.67 -43.66
C ASP A 1109 -2.00 -44.06 -43.02
N SER A 1110 -2.58 -44.25 -41.84
CA SER A 1110 -2.58 -45.52 -41.14
C SER A 1110 -3.39 -46.61 -41.85
N LEU A 1111 -4.53 -46.26 -42.43
CA LEU A 1111 -5.39 -47.14 -43.20
C LEU A 1111 -4.72 -47.54 -44.52
N ARG A 1112 -4.09 -46.58 -45.22
CA ARG A 1112 -3.28 -46.85 -46.42
C ARG A 1112 -2.15 -47.83 -46.14
N ALA A 1113 -1.51 -47.72 -44.98
CA ALA A 1113 -0.44 -48.63 -44.56
C ALA A 1113 -0.89 -50.07 -44.28
N VAL A 1114 -2.20 -50.36 -44.21
CA VAL A 1114 -2.71 -51.76 -44.17
C VAL A 1114 -2.52 -52.46 -45.52
N GLY A 1115 -2.24 -51.72 -46.60
CA GLY A 1115 -1.84 -52.28 -47.90
C GLY A 1115 -3.00 -52.73 -48.80
N ARG A 1116 -4.22 -52.24 -48.58
CA ARG A 1116 -5.41 -52.56 -49.37
C ARG A 1116 -5.97 -51.31 -50.08
N LEU A 1117 -6.38 -51.47 -51.33
CA LEU A 1117 -7.11 -50.48 -52.14
C LEU A 1117 -8.58 -50.53 -51.76
N PHE A 1118 -9.14 -49.40 -51.33
CA PHE A 1118 -10.52 -49.31 -50.89
C PHE A 1118 -11.43 -48.71 -51.97
N ILE A 1119 -12.47 -49.45 -52.34
CA ILE A 1119 -13.52 -49.00 -53.26
C ILE A 1119 -14.80 -48.82 -52.44
N VAL A 1120 -15.30 -47.59 -52.34
CA VAL A 1120 -16.53 -47.31 -51.56
C VAL A 1120 -17.71 -47.21 -52.52
N ALA A 1121 -18.66 -48.14 -52.39
CA ALA A 1121 -19.93 -48.13 -53.12
C ALA A 1121 -20.98 -47.40 -52.28
N ARG A 1122 -21.38 -46.19 -52.68
CA ARG A 1122 -22.33 -45.38 -51.91
C ARG A 1122 -23.76 -45.60 -52.34
N ASP A 1123 -24.67 -45.83 -51.38
CA ASP A 1123 -26.13 -45.87 -51.59
C ASP A 1123 -26.62 -46.84 -52.70
N HIS A 1124 -25.77 -47.75 -53.20
CA HIS A 1124 -26.10 -48.64 -54.32
C HIS A 1124 -25.72 -50.10 -53.98
N PRO A 1125 -26.59 -50.84 -53.27
CA PRO A 1125 -26.34 -52.22 -52.86
C PRO A 1125 -26.03 -53.17 -54.03
N ALA A 1126 -26.58 -52.90 -55.21
CA ALA A 1126 -26.30 -53.64 -56.43
C ALA A 1126 -24.89 -53.35 -57.00
N LEU A 1127 -24.37 -52.14 -56.79
CA LEU A 1127 -23.01 -51.76 -57.19
C LEU A 1127 -22.01 -52.40 -56.24
N HIS A 1128 -22.30 -52.40 -54.93
CA HIS A 1128 -21.52 -53.16 -53.96
C HIS A 1128 -21.49 -54.65 -54.29
N ALA A 1129 -22.65 -55.27 -54.57
CA ALA A 1129 -22.71 -56.68 -54.94
C ALA A 1129 -21.93 -56.97 -56.23
N TYR A 1130 -22.03 -56.09 -57.24
CA TYR A 1130 -21.27 -56.19 -58.49
C TYR A 1130 -19.76 -56.08 -58.24
N LEU A 1131 -19.33 -55.06 -57.49
CA LEU A 1131 -17.92 -54.86 -57.18
C LEU A 1131 -17.38 -56.03 -56.35
N GLU A 1132 -18.13 -56.49 -55.34
CA GLU A 1132 -17.69 -57.63 -54.52
C GLU A 1132 -17.49 -58.87 -55.38
N GLN A 1133 -18.40 -59.08 -56.34
CA GLN A 1133 -18.29 -60.16 -57.31
C GLN A 1133 -17.15 -59.96 -58.32
N ALA A 1134 -16.91 -58.73 -58.76
CA ALA A 1134 -15.88 -58.37 -59.75
C ALA A 1134 -14.46 -58.43 -59.20
N PHE A 1135 -14.28 -58.17 -57.90
CA PHE A 1135 -13.01 -58.20 -57.21
C PHE A 1135 -12.92 -59.36 -56.20
N THR A 1136 -13.77 -60.38 -56.35
CA THR A 1136 -13.73 -61.58 -55.50
C THR A 1136 -12.37 -62.28 -55.61
N GLY A 1137 -11.68 -62.42 -54.48
CA GLY A 1137 -10.39 -63.12 -54.40
C GLY A 1137 -9.15 -62.24 -54.57
N ASP A 1138 -9.30 -60.92 -54.79
CA ASP A 1138 -8.18 -59.98 -54.78
C ASP A 1138 -7.97 -59.43 -53.36
N GLU A 1139 -7.00 -59.99 -52.63
CA GLU A 1139 -6.70 -59.58 -51.25
C GLU A 1139 -6.18 -58.13 -51.13
N ALA A 1140 -5.79 -57.52 -52.25
CA ALA A 1140 -5.33 -56.13 -52.31
C ALA A 1140 -6.48 -55.14 -52.52
N ILE A 1141 -7.73 -55.57 -52.78
CA ILE A 1141 -8.87 -54.68 -53.04
C ILE A 1141 -10.02 -55.00 -52.08
N ARG A 1142 -10.46 -54.01 -51.30
CA ARG A 1142 -11.60 -54.14 -50.36
C ARG A 1142 -12.72 -53.18 -50.75
N ILE A 1143 -13.94 -53.70 -50.80
CA ILE A 1143 -15.11 -52.94 -51.21
C ILE A 1143 -15.99 -52.68 -49.99
N VAL A 1144 -16.40 -51.44 -49.80
CA VAL A 1144 -17.15 -50.99 -48.63
C VAL A 1144 -18.47 -50.40 -49.09
N LEU A 1145 -19.59 -50.93 -48.61
CA LEU A 1145 -20.92 -50.35 -48.80
C LEU A 1145 -21.16 -49.25 -47.77
N ASP A 1146 -21.28 -48.00 -48.21
CA ASP A 1146 -21.70 -46.90 -47.34
C ASP A 1146 -23.23 -46.91 -47.18
N ARG A 1147 -23.70 -47.21 -45.95
CA ARG A 1147 -25.12 -47.36 -45.58
C ARG A 1147 -25.72 -46.15 -44.85
N ARG A 1148 -25.09 -44.97 -44.89
CA ARG A 1148 -25.47 -43.74 -44.13
C ARG A 1148 -26.87 -43.16 -44.39
N ARG A 1149 -27.83 -43.92 -44.94
CA ARG A 1149 -29.26 -43.60 -44.99
C ARG A 1149 -30.19 -44.49 -44.14
N GLY A 1150 -29.65 -45.46 -43.38
CA GLY A 1150 -30.46 -46.49 -42.70
C GLY A 1150 -31.12 -46.10 -41.37
N GLU A 1151 -30.60 -45.14 -40.61
CA GLU A 1151 -31.13 -44.81 -39.27
C GLU A 1151 -31.81 -43.44 -39.22
N ARG A 1152 -33.01 -43.35 -39.80
CA ARG A 1152 -33.95 -42.27 -39.43
C ARG A 1152 -34.59 -42.61 -38.09
N ARG A 1153 -33.95 -42.24 -36.97
CA ARG A 1153 -34.65 -42.09 -35.69
C ARG A 1153 -35.59 -40.89 -35.80
N GLN A 1154 -36.90 -41.13 -35.70
CA GLN A 1154 -37.92 -40.08 -35.57
C GLN A 1154 -37.71 -39.35 -34.23
N VAL A 1155 -37.40 -38.05 -34.27
CA VAL A 1155 -37.40 -37.11 -33.13
C VAL A 1155 -37.99 -35.77 -33.62
N PRO A 1156 -38.74 -35.01 -32.78
CA PRO A 1156 -39.70 -33.99 -33.24
C PRO A 1156 -39.10 -32.69 -33.80
N ASP A 1157 -39.94 -32.00 -34.58
CA ASP A 1157 -39.72 -30.78 -35.36
C ASP A 1157 -39.18 -29.58 -34.54
N GLY A 1158 -38.08 -28.97 -35.02
CA GLY A 1158 -37.55 -27.70 -34.50
C GLY A 1158 -36.48 -27.04 -35.40
N HIS A 1159 -35.48 -27.77 -35.89
CA HIS A 1159 -34.40 -27.19 -36.72
C HIS A 1159 -34.00 -28.07 -37.92
N LEU A 1160 -34.96 -28.35 -38.80
CA LEU A 1160 -34.79 -29.33 -39.89
C LEU A 1160 -34.21 -28.78 -41.20
N ARG A 1161 -34.09 -27.46 -41.39
CA ARG A 1161 -33.69 -26.89 -42.69
C ARG A 1161 -32.20 -26.62 -42.81
N GLU A 1162 -31.55 -26.09 -41.76
CA GLU A 1162 -30.10 -25.82 -41.74
C GLU A 1162 -29.30 -27.11 -41.63
N ARG A 1163 -29.74 -28.05 -40.77
CA ARG A 1163 -29.09 -29.36 -40.62
C ARG A 1163 -29.08 -30.18 -41.92
N ARG A 1164 -30.18 -30.16 -42.69
CA ARG A 1164 -30.28 -30.84 -44.01
C ARG A 1164 -29.41 -30.20 -45.10
N LEU A 1165 -29.13 -28.90 -45.01
CA LEU A 1165 -28.24 -28.19 -45.95
C LEU A 1165 -26.76 -28.39 -45.57
N ALA A 1166 -26.44 -28.40 -44.28
CA ALA A 1166 -25.13 -28.73 -43.75
C ALA A 1166 -24.72 -30.18 -44.06
N GLU A 1167 -25.60 -31.15 -43.79
CA GLU A 1167 -25.37 -32.56 -44.10
C GLU A 1167 -25.14 -32.79 -45.61
N ARG A 1168 -25.86 -32.08 -46.50
CA ARG A 1168 -25.65 -32.17 -47.95
C ARG A 1168 -24.34 -31.54 -48.43
N ARG A 1169 -23.90 -30.43 -47.81
CA ARG A 1169 -22.61 -29.79 -48.14
C ARG A 1169 -21.42 -30.63 -47.65
N ILE A 1170 -21.51 -31.19 -46.46
CA ILE A 1170 -20.49 -32.09 -45.90
C ILE A 1170 -20.36 -33.33 -46.80
N ARG A 1171 -21.48 -33.95 -47.21
CA ARG A 1171 -21.46 -35.18 -48.03
C ARG A 1171 -20.72 -35.01 -49.38
N ALA A 1172 -20.94 -33.88 -50.07
CA ALA A 1172 -20.30 -33.60 -51.35
C ALA A 1172 -18.81 -33.24 -51.22
N ASP A 1173 -18.42 -32.53 -50.15
CA ASP A 1173 -17.01 -32.17 -49.92
C ASP A 1173 -16.17 -33.38 -49.47
N VAL A 1174 -16.78 -34.30 -48.72
CA VAL A 1174 -16.17 -35.58 -48.33
C VAL A 1174 -15.88 -36.43 -49.57
N ASP A 1175 -16.78 -36.49 -50.57
CA ASP A 1175 -16.55 -37.25 -51.82
C ASP A 1175 -15.37 -36.75 -52.63
N VAL A 1176 -15.26 -35.43 -52.77
CA VAL A 1176 -14.17 -34.80 -53.50
C VAL A 1176 -12.83 -35.05 -52.80
N ARG A 1177 -12.80 -34.98 -51.46
CA ARG A 1177 -11.58 -35.20 -50.66
C ARG A 1177 -11.13 -36.66 -50.64
N LEU A 1178 -12.07 -37.61 -50.63
CA LEU A 1178 -11.75 -39.05 -50.72
C LEU A 1178 -11.19 -39.40 -52.11
N ARG A 1179 -11.80 -38.91 -53.19
CA ARG A 1179 -11.31 -39.11 -54.57
C ARG A 1179 -9.92 -38.51 -54.82
N ALA A 1180 -9.61 -37.36 -54.20
CA ALA A 1180 -8.30 -36.73 -54.30
C ALA A 1180 -7.16 -37.51 -53.62
N ARG A 1181 -7.46 -38.55 -52.83
CA ARG A 1181 -6.50 -39.30 -52.00
C ARG A 1181 -6.39 -40.79 -52.37
N ALA A 1182 -6.73 -41.13 -53.61
CA ALA A 1182 -6.71 -42.49 -54.17
C ALA A 1182 -7.75 -43.48 -53.58
N LEU A 1183 -8.81 -42.97 -52.95
CA LEU A 1183 -9.99 -43.76 -52.59
C LEU A 1183 -11.02 -43.63 -53.71
N VAL A 1184 -11.39 -44.75 -54.35
CA VAL A 1184 -12.33 -44.74 -55.47
C VAL A 1184 -13.74 -44.76 -54.91
N VAL A 1185 -14.39 -43.60 -54.89
CA VAL A 1185 -15.82 -43.50 -54.56
C VAL A 1185 -16.65 -43.61 -55.82
N LEU A 1186 -17.41 -44.69 -55.94
CA LEU A 1186 -18.34 -44.94 -57.05
C LEU A 1186 -19.76 -44.63 -56.57
N ASP A 1187 -20.40 -43.67 -57.26
CA ASP A 1187 -21.80 -43.27 -57.04
C ASP A 1187 -22.75 -44.12 -57.90
#